data_AF-A2DPS7-F1
#
_entry.id   AF-A2DPS7-F1
#
_cell.length_a   1.000
_cell.length_b   1.000
_cell.length_c   1.000
_cell.angle_alpha   90.00
_cell.angle_beta   90.00
_cell.angle_gamma   90.00
#
_symmetry.space_group_name_H-M   'P 1'
#
loop_
_entity.id
_entity.type
_entity.pdbx_description
1 polymer ?
#
loop_
_entity_poly.entity_id
_entity_poly.type
_entity_poly.pdbx_seq_one_letter_code
_entity_poly.pdbx_strand_id
1 'polypeptide(L)'
;MTLIRSEFYYNSGTLLKDVKMSDRDLIISRNCLEIYGKNECEYCFLYCRDTMQSFSFESNPQIKIIGSYGFYSCTKLTRIDLSQCTKLITIKENAFCKCSSVTELLLPEGLQNIMQYAFSSMKLQSVVIPASVLMIYDNGLGNMETLTSITFKEGSKLQQLWNNAFISTRLIEFTVPESVSTIIGTFLQDVPTLKTIKVHQNNKNFEDDLHAVYSKDYTSILAFAADSTSSYVIDSRVTNINAGAFISARCTSITIPPSVATIGGYAFAHTENLKQITLPPNLIIIPDSCFLNSGITSIDIPDHVTTISRSAFSRCLALKTVLIPGSVTDIGGSAFPSSGNINFTFKGNSSIIIDSQMLMMAKDNTSISMLLSSEATSIVIPSQVKTIKKSAFVQKEKLTSITCEGSSEVESIEDYAFYQCTNLISIPHFPKLKTIGIEAFRETKLLSEFSFPSTFESMDLYAFLRVSSLPSISFSSTGETLTISNYAFLGCSSLTRISFIGCTSSVSIGINSFADCTSLSMFRVISNIVSVDSGCFMNCGIRSISFDNSLTAFDSLPSMFLKGCVNIEEIIIPTNIISIGSECFSGTSIRQISIPDSVQVLSSQCFSNCKSLERVDISSSCSLLKNSPAIFEKCTSLSYISDFKSDAFVCVNSTIYDANFSNVYLHAPGCTDNYISFDRRLVNVRESAFINSIFVEIVVFVDNSVARIERLAFASCTSLKQISIPSSVNFIGESAFINCENLQCGVLYQNKSKVFVDALISSGLSKTALHACSIFSCKSHYDFPIGFSLFAVFIMM
;
A
#
# COMPACT_ATOMS: atom_id res chain seq x y z
N MET A 1 3.19 -23.47 -30.17
CA MET A 1 2.58 -22.91 -28.94
C MET A 1 2.04 -24.07 -28.10
N THR A 2 2.26 -24.02 -26.80
CA THR A 2 1.83 -24.97 -25.78
C THR A 2 0.49 -24.51 -25.19
N LEU A 3 -0.52 -25.38 -25.15
CA LEU A 3 -1.79 -25.08 -24.49
C LEU A 3 -1.59 -24.99 -22.97
N ILE A 4 -2.10 -23.92 -22.36
CA ILE A 4 -2.06 -23.78 -20.90
C ILE A 4 -2.89 -24.91 -20.26
N ARG A 5 -2.29 -25.57 -19.28
CA ARG A 5 -2.92 -26.72 -18.60
C ARG A 5 -4.16 -26.28 -17.83
N SER A 6 -5.17 -27.14 -17.79
CA SER A 6 -6.46 -26.88 -17.11
C SER A 6 -6.30 -26.56 -15.62
N GLU A 7 -5.23 -27.01 -14.97
CA GLU A 7 -4.90 -26.76 -13.56
C GLU A 7 -4.67 -25.27 -13.22
N PHE A 8 -4.31 -24.45 -14.20
CA PHE A 8 -4.14 -22.99 -14.01
C PHE A 8 -5.42 -22.19 -14.23
N TYR A 9 -6.51 -22.87 -14.62
CA TYR A 9 -7.82 -22.25 -14.78
C TYR A 9 -8.73 -22.52 -13.59
N TYR A 10 -9.21 -21.45 -12.99
CA TYR A 10 -10.15 -21.42 -11.88
C TYR A 10 -11.57 -21.13 -12.39
N ASN A 11 -12.56 -21.24 -11.50
CA ASN A 11 -13.97 -20.94 -11.79
C ASN A 11 -14.47 -21.69 -13.04
N SER A 12 -14.26 -23.01 -13.06
CA SER A 12 -14.67 -23.89 -14.17
C SER A 12 -14.07 -23.49 -15.53
N GLY A 13 -12.81 -23.05 -15.57
CA GLY A 13 -12.12 -22.71 -16.81
C GLY A 13 -12.12 -21.22 -17.17
N THR A 14 -12.77 -20.37 -16.38
CA THR A 14 -13.07 -18.97 -16.75
C THR A 14 -12.07 -17.95 -16.22
N LEU A 15 -11.26 -18.28 -15.22
CA LEU A 15 -10.28 -17.38 -14.62
C LEU A 15 -8.87 -17.96 -14.73
N LEU A 16 -7.96 -17.27 -15.39
CA LEU A 16 -6.55 -17.66 -15.49
C LEU A 16 -5.69 -16.84 -14.51
N LYS A 17 -4.98 -17.51 -13.60
CA LYS A 17 -4.05 -16.88 -12.65
C LYS A 17 -2.93 -17.86 -12.27
N ASP A 18 -1.80 -17.33 -11.79
CA ASP A 18 -0.64 -18.09 -11.26
C ASP A 18 -0.14 -19.22 -12.21
N VAL A 19 0.15 -18.86 -13.47
CA VAL A 19 0.60 -19.80 -14.50
C VAL A 19 2.07 -20.20 -14.24
N LYS A 20 2.26 -21.42 -13.72
CA LYS A 20 3.58 -22.01 -13.43
C LYS A 20 4.12 -22.82 -14.62
N MET A 21 4.10 -22.20 -15.79
CA MET A 21 4.68 -22.76 -17.02
C MET A 21 5.84 -21.86 -17.46
N SER A 22 6.89 -22.46 -18.05
CA SER A 22 8.07 -21.75 -18.57
C SER A 22 8.16 -21.77 -20.11
N ASP A 23 7.16 -22.37 -20.76
CA ASP A 23 7.03 -22.44 -22.22
C ASP A 23 7.11 -21.05 -22.87
N ARG A 24 7.75 -20.98 -24.04
CA ARG A 24 7.99 -19.72 -24.76
C ARG A 24 6.74 -19.19 -25.46
N ASP A 25 5.87 -20.09 -25.93
CA ASP A 25 4.75 -19.74 -26.78
C ASP A 25 3.49 -20.38 -26.22
N LEU A 26 2.55 -19.62 -25.68
CA LEU A 26 1.37 -20.15 -24.97
C LEU A 26 0.07 -20.02 -25.77
N ILE A 27 -0.85 -20.97 -25.58
CA ILE A 27 -2.25 -20.88 -26.05
C ILE A 27 -3.17 -20.79 -24.84
N ILE A 28 -3.99 -19.75 -24.78
CA ILE A 28 -4.99 -19.50 -23.74
C ILE A 28 -6.33 -20.08 -24.21
N SER A 29 -7.01 -20.82 -23.34
CA SER A 29 -8.29 -21.43 -23.66
C SER A 29 -9.36 -20.40 -24.05
N ARG A 30 -10.22 -20.75 -25.02
CA ARG A 30 -11.34 -19.92 -25.45
C ARG A 30 -12.34 -19.63 -24.33
N ASN A 31 -12.43 -20.50 -23.32
CA ASN A 31 -13.37 -20.36 -22.20
C ASN A 31 -12.91 -19.35 -21.15
N CYS A 32 -11.65 -18.89 -21.24
CA CYS A 32 -11.11 -17.88 -20.34
C CYS A 32 -11.89 -16.57 -20.48
N LEU A 33 -12.42 -16.06 -19.38
CA LEU A 33 -13.16 -14.80 -19.29
C LEU A 33 -12.29 -13.67 -18.69
N GLU A 34 -11.36 -14.02 -17.78
CA GLU A 34 -10.46 -13.07 -17.13
C GLU A 34 -9.06 -13.68 -16.91
N ILE A 35 -8.02 -12.87 -17.10
CA ILE A 35 -6.62 -13.18 -16.73
C ILE A 35 -6.26 -12.26 -15.57
N TYR A 36 -5.71 -12.77 -14.46
CA TYR A 36 -5.55 -11.96 -13.25
C TYR A 36 -4.20 -12.17 -12.55
N GLY A 37 -3.57 -11.06 -12.14
CA GLY A 37 -2.45 -10.99 -11.20
C GLY A 37 -2.81 -10.12 -9.99
N LYS A 38 -2.21 -10.42 -8.84
CA LYS A 38 -2.56 -9.77 -7.56
C LYS A 38 -1.79 -8.47 -7.34
N ASN A 39 -0.50 -8.47 -7.64
CA ASN A 39 0.41 -7.33 -7.46
C ASN A 39 1.71 -7.56 -8.26
N GLU A 40 2.66 -6.63 -8.16
CA GLU A 40 3.97 -6.71 -8.85
C GLU A 40 4.86 -7.90 -8.45
N CYS A 41 4.57 -8.57 -7.34
CA CYS A 41 5.26 -9.77 -6.86
C CYS A 41 4.50 -11.07 -7.17
N GLU A 42 3.22 -10.99 -7.54
CA GLU A 42 2.29 -12.12 -7.68
C GLU A 42 1.42 -11.98 -8.95
N TYR A 43 2.05 -11.78 -10.11
CA TYR A 43 1.37 -11.61 -11.40
C TYR A 43 1.20 -12.91 -12.19
N CYS A 44 0.22 -12.96 -13.11
CA CYS A 44 -0.27 -14.21 -13.69
C CYS A 44 0.83 -15.03 -14.39
N PHE A 45 1.71 -14.38 -15.15
CA PHE A 45 2.78 -15.03 -15.91
C PHE A 45 4.18 -14.84 -15.31
N LEU A 46 4.29 -14.75 -13.98
CA LEU A 46 5.57 -14.55 -13.27
C LEU A 46 6.65 -15.57 -13.65
N TYR A 47 6.30 -16.84 -13.82
CA TYR A 47 7.28 -17.91 -14.09
C TYR A 47 7.79 -17.95 -15.54
N CYS A 48 7.09 -17.31 -16.47
CA CYS A 48 7.50 -17.20 -17.88
C CYS A 48 7.78 -15.75 -18.31
N ARG A 49 7.89 -14.81 -17.37
CA ARG A 49 8.18 -13.39 -17.63
C ARG A 49 9.38 -13.16 -18.57
N ASP A 50 10.41 -14.00 -18.46
CA ASP A 50 11.69 -13.88 -19.16
C ASP A 50 11.86 -14.94 -20.26
N THR A 51 10.84 -15.78 -20.48
CA THR A 51 10.86 -16.83 -21.51
C THR A 51 9.75 -16.68 -22.54
N MET A 52 8.59 -16.15 -22.16
CA MET A 52 7.44 -15.99 -23.06
C MET A 52 7.75 -15.01 -24.18
N GLN A 53 7.73 -15.49 -25.41
CA GLN A 53 7.94 -14.71 -26.63
C GLN A 53 6.62 -14.37 -27.32
N SER A 54 5.61 -15.24 -27.18
CA SER A 54 4.30 -15.06 -27.79
C SER A 54 3.18 -15.73 -26.97
N PHE A 55 1.95 -15.27 -27.17
CA PHE A 55 0.75 -15.97 -26.75
C PHE A 55 -0.34 -15.84 -27.82
N SER A 56 -1.30 -16.75 -27.79
CA SER A 56 -2.53 -16.70 -28.60
C SER A 56 -3.71 -17.21 -27.79
N PHE A 57 -4.92 -17.01 -28.31
CA PHE A 57 -6.12 -17.66 -27.80
C PHE A 57 -6.56 -18.78 -28.75
N GLU A 58 -7.21 -19.80 -28.21
CA GLU A 58 -8.04 -20.68 -29.03
C GLU A 58 -9.11 -19.87 -29.77
N SER A 59 -9.56 -20.37 -30.93
CA SER A 59 -10.50 -19.64 -31.79
C SER A 59 -11.78 -19.23 -31.06
N ASN A 60 -12.37 -18.07 -31.41
CA ASN A 60 -13.53 -17.48 -30.73
C ASN A 60 -13.34 -17.30 -29.20
N PRO A 61 -12.33 -16.54 -28.76
CA PRO A 61 -12.09 -16.29 -27.35
C PRO A 61 -13.26 -15.57 -26.67
N GLN A 62 -13.59 -16.00 -25.45
CA GLN A 62 -14.67 -15.42 -24.64
C GLN A 62 -14.18 -14.35 -23.65
N ILE A 63 -12.89 -13.98 -23.72
CA ILE A 63 -12.27 -13.09 -22.75
C ILE A 63 -12.95 -11.72 -22.73
N LYS A 64 -13.28 -11.26 -21.52
CA LYS A 64 -13.91 -9.97 -21.26
C LYS A 64 -12.97 -8.98 -20.60
N ILE A 65 -12.01 -9.49 -19.82
CA ILE A 65 -11.11 -8.67 -19.01
C ILE A 65 -9.69 -9.23 -19.10
N ILE A 66 -8.72 -8.37 -19.39
CA ILE A 66 -7.32 -8.64 -19.02
C ILE A 66 -7.10 -7.89 -17.72
N GLY A 67 -7.03 -8.63 -16.63
CA GLY A 67 -7.01 -8.13 -15.26
C GLY A 67 -5.68 -7.50 -14.88
N SER A 68 -5.67 -6.89 -13.69
CA SER A 68 -4.50 -6.16 -13.23
C SER A 68 -3.31 -7.10 -13.15
N TYR A 69 -2.14 -6.62 -13.55
CA TYR A 69 -0.92 -7.43 -13.58
C TYR A 69 -1.06 -8.78 -14.34
N GLY A 70 -1.89 -8.86 -15.40
CA GLY A 70 -2.04 -10.10 -16.17
C GLY A 70 -0.71 -10.56 -16.81
N PHE A 71 -0.15 -9.75 -17.69
CA PHE A 71 1.12 -9.98 -18.39
C PHE A 71 2.23 -9.01 -17.92
N TYR A 72 2.16 -8.56 -16.67
CA TYR A 72 3.12 -7.61 -16.12
C TYR A 72 4.57 -8.09 -16.31
N SER A 73 5.46 -7.21 -16.76
CA SER A 73 6.88 -7.48 -16.92
C SER A 73 7.22 -8.72 -17.79
N CYS A 74 6.38 -9.10 -18.76
CA CYS A 74 6.74 -10.14 -19.75
C CYS A 74 7.78 -9.58 -20.74
N THR A 75 9.04 -9.52 -20.32
CA THR A 75 10.11 -8.75 -20.98
C THR A 75 10.53 -9.31 -22.34
N LYS A 76 10.23 -10.59 -22.63
CA LYS A 76 10.54 -11.23 -23.92
C LYS A 76 9.35 -11.26 -24.90
N LEU A 77 8.16 -10.83 -24.46
CA LEU A 77 6.99 -10.79 -25.32
C LEU A 77 7.23 -9.78 -26.44
N THR A 78 7.08 -10.21 -27.69
CA THR A 78 7.42 -9.39 -28.87
C THR A 78 6.20 -8.78 -29.55
N ARG A 79 5.05 -9.44 -29.42
CA ARG A 79 3.80 -9.08 -30.09
C ARG A 79 2.61 -9.35 -29.18
N ILE A 80 1.66 -8.42 -29.16
CA ILE A 80 0.36 -8.59 -28.50
C ILE A 80 -0.72 -8.51 -29.57
N ASP A 81 -1.34 -9.65 -29.86
CA ASP A 81 -2.45 -9.72 -30.80
C ASP A 81 -3.74 -10.08 -30.07
N LEU A 82 -4.57 -9.06 -29.85
CA LEU A 82 -5.88 -9.19 -29.23
C LEU A 82 -7.00 -9.04 -30.27
N SER A 83 -6.69 -9.01 -31.57
CA SER A 83 -7.67 -8.69 -32.64
C SER A 83 -8.88 -9.62 -32.66
N GLN A 84 -8.71 -10.88 -32.26
CA GLN A 84 -9.78 -11.89 -32.19
C GLN A 84 -10.64 -11.80 -30.93
N CYS A 85 -10.24 -11.00 -29.94
CA CYS A 85 -10.90 -10.88 -28.64
C CYS A 85 -12.06 -9.89 -28.68
N THR A 86 -13.05 -10.11 -29.55
CA THR A 86 -14.17 -9.16 -29.79
C THR A 86 -15.09 -8.96 -28.58
N LYS A 87 -14.97 -9.81 -27.55
CA LYS A 87 -15.70 -9.70 -26.27
C LYS A 87 -14.89 -8.99 -25.17
N LEU A 88 -13.64 -8.61 -25.44
CA LEU A 88 -12.78 -7.91 -24.48
C LEU A 88 -13.29 -6.49 -24.29
N ILE A 89 -13.65 -6.15 -23.06
CA ILE A 89 -14.21 -4.84 -22.70
C ILE A 89 -13.16 -3.96 -22.03
N THR A 90 -12.34 -4.54 -21.15
CA THR A 90 -11.42 -3.78 -20.30
C THR A 90 -10.04 -4.44 -20.20
N ILE A 91 -8.99 -3.62 -20.29
CA ILE A 91 -7.62 -3.96 -19.93
C ILE A 91 -7.27 -3.17 -18.66
N LYS A 92 -7.11 -3.89 -17.54
CA LYS A 92 -6.95 -3.33 -16.20
C LYS A 92 -5.52 -2.81 -15.93
N GLU A 93 -5.36 -2.28 -14.73
CA GLU A 93 -4.15 -1.60 -14.28
C GLU A 93 -2.89 -2.48 -14.41
N ASN A 94 -1.81 -1.92 -14.95
CA ASN A 94 -0.53 -2.62 -15.10
C ASN A 94 -0.60 -3.95 -15.89
N ALA A 95 -1.68 -4.21 -16.63
CA ALA A 95 -1.93 -5.49 -17.30
C ALA A 95 -0.79 -5.94 -18.21
N PHE A 96 -0.17 -5.02 -18.97
CA PHE A 96 1.00 -5.29 -19.81
C PHE A 96 2.16 -4.32 -19.53
N CYS A 97 2.15 -3.66 -18.37
CA CYS A 97 3.21 -2.73 -17.99
C CYS A 97 4.58 -3.44 -17.98
N LYS A 98 5.63 -2.75 -18.46
CA LYS A 98 7.01 -3.27 -18.57
C LYS A 98 7.19 -4.46 -19.53
N CYS A 99 6.27 -4.69 -20.47
CA CYS A 99 6.48 -5.60 -21.61
C CYS A 99 7.42 -4.97 -22.65
N SER A 100 8.69 -4.79 -22.27
CA SER A 100 9.66 -3.91 -22.92
C SER A 100 10.23 -4.38 -24.27
N SER A 101 9.83 -5.56 -24.76
CA SER A 101 10.19 -6.05 -26.10
C SER A 101 9.03 -6.01 -27.09
N VAL A 102 7.83 -5.59 -26.68
CA VAL A 102 6.67 -5.55 -27.57
C VAL A 102 6.84 -4.43 -28.58
N THR A 103 6.80 -4.77 -29.86
CA THR A 103 6.90 -3.83 -30.99
C THR A 103 5.61 -3.73 -31.80
N GLU A 104 4.68 -4.68 -31.63
CA GLU A 104 3.38 -4.70 -32.31
C GLU A 104 2.25 -4.97 -31.31
N LEU A 105 1.22 -4.12 -31.34
CA LEU A 105 0.01 -4.22 -30.52
C LEU A 105 -1.23 -4.09 -31.40
N LEU A 106 -2.04 -5.15 -31.46
CA LEU A 106 -3.32 -5.17 -32.16
C LEU A 106 -4.47 -5.25 -31.15
N LEU A 107 -5.26 -4.17 -31.05
CA LEU A 107 -6.41 -4.08 -30.14
C LEU A 107 -7.71 -4.53 -30.85
N PRO A 108 -8.64 -5.20 -30.16
CA PRO A 108 -9.90 -5.66 -30.75
C PRO A 108 -10.94 -4.54 -30.86
N GLU A 109 -11.82 -4.68 -31.85
CA GLU A 109 -13.11 -3.99 -31.81
C GLU A 109 -13.94 -4.49 -30.63
N GLY A 110 -14.61 -3.57 -29.92
CA GLY A 110 -15.38 -3.85 -28.71
C GLY A 110 -14.67 -3.48 -27.41
N LEU A 111 -13.35 -3.25 -27.44
CA LEU A 111 -12.58 -2.73 -26.30
C LEU A 111 -13.10 -1.34 -25.92
N GLN A 112 -13.41 -1.13 -24.64
CA GLN A 112 -13.97 0.12 -24.12
C GLN A 112 -12.98 0.87 -23.22
N ASN A 113 -12.23 0.15 -22.36
CA ASN A 113 -11.44 0.79 -21.31
C ASN A 113 -9.99 0.29 -21.28
N ILE A 114 -9.04 1.23 -21.32
CA ILE A 114 -7.62 1.02 -21.07
C ILE A 114 -7.28 1.71 -19.75
N MET A 115 -7.08 0.93 -18.69
CA MET A 115 -6.88 1.44 -17.34
C MET A 115 -5.43 1.92 -17.10
N GLN A 116 -5.16 2.42 -15.89
CA GLN A 116 -3.91 3.06 -15.53
C GLN A 116 -2.68 2.18 -15.78
N TYR A 117 -1.63 2.73 -16.40
CA TYR A 117 -0.39 2.00 -16.73
C TYR A 117 -0.56 0.72 -17.58
N ALA A 118 -1.73 0.46 -18.17
CA ALA A 118 -2.03 -0.81 -18.84
C ALA A 118 -0.96 -1.24 -19.86
N PHE A 119 -0.42 -0.31 -20.65
CA PHE A 119 0.63 -0.55 -21.65
C PHE A 119 1.91 0.27 -21.40
N SER A 120 2.12 0.73 -20.18
CA SER A 120 3.27 1.59 -19.87
C SER A 120 4.60 0.87 -20.10
N SER A 121 5.59 1.61 -20.60
CA SER A 121 6.97 1.10 -20.80
C SER A 121 7.13 -0.02 -21.85
N MET A 122 6.31 0.00 -22.90
CA MET A 122 6.50 -0.79 -24.12
C MET A 122 7.39 -0.07 -25.16
N LYS A 123 7.82 -0.81 -26.19
CA LYS A 123 8.65 -0.30 -27.30
C LYS A 123 7.88 -0.21 -28.64
N LEU A 124 6.61 0.18 -28.58
CA LEU A 124 5.78 0.38 -29.77
C LEU A 124 6.25 1.61 -30.55
N GLN A 125 6.27 1.52 -31.89
CA GLN A 125 6.51 2.67 -32.76
C GLN A 125 5.23 3.43 -33.11
N SER A 126 4.14 2.68 -33.29
CA SER A 126 2.79 3.20 -33.55
C SER A 126 1.73 2.30 -32.91
N VAL A 127 0.53 2.85 -32.68
CA VAL A 127 -0.63 2.10 -32.21
C VAL A 127 -1.91 2.64 -32.84
N VAL A 128 -2.81 1.73 -33.20
CA VAL A 128 -4.16 2.06 -33.68
C VAL A 128 -5.17 1.81 -32.56
N ILE A 129 -5.91 2.85 -32.18
CA ILE A 129 -6.95 2.80 -31.17
C ILE A 129 -8.30 2.49 -31.84
N PRO A 130 -8.97 1.37 -31.49
CA PRO A 130 -10.29 1.02 -32.03
C PRO A 130 -11.34 2.08 -31.72
N ALA A 131 -12.33 2.22 -32.62
CA ALA A 131 -13.40 3.21 -32.48
C ALA A 131 -14.27 2.97 -31.23
N SER A 132 -14.31 1.74 -30.71
CA SER A 132 -15.07 1.37 -29.52
C SER A 132 -14.51 1.90 -28.21
N VAL A 133 -13.24 2.33 -28.16
CA VAL A 133 -12.59 2.77 -26.93
C VAL A 133 -13.25 4.05 -26.42
N LEU A 134 -13.73 4.00 -25.18
CA LEU A 134 -14.37 5.10 -24.48
C LEU A 134 -13.36 5.87 -23.62
N MET A 135 -12.46 5.14 -22.96
CA MET A 135 -11.57 5.67 -21.92
C MET A 135 -10.15 5.13 -22.04
N ILE A 136 -9.18 6.04 -21.96
CA ILE A 136 -7.75 5.76 -21.73
C ILE A 136 -7.36 6.51 -20.46
N TYR A 137 -7.16 5.80 -19.38
CA TYR A 137 -6.83 6.36 -18.06
C TYR A 137 -5.35 6.75 -17.96
N ASP A 138 -4.99 7.39 -16.85
CA ASP A 138 -3.67 7.96 -16.62
C ASP A 138 -2.53 6.97 -16.91
N ASN A 139 -1.51 7.40 -17.66
CA ASN A 139 -0.38 6.56 -18.08
C ASN A 139 -0.76 5.28 -18.85
N GLY A 140 -2.03 5.11 -19.29
CA GLY A 140 -2.50 3.90 -19.96
C GLY A 140 -1.70 3.57 -21.22
N LEU A 141 -1.26 4.61 -21.95
CA LEU A 141 -0.35 4.54 -23.10
C LEU A 141 0.87 5.49 -22.91
N GLY A 142 1.32 5.65 -21.66
CA GLY A 142 2.45 6.50 -21.28
C GLY A 142 3.79 5.75 -21.22
N ASN A 143 4.86 6.50 -20.99
CA ASN A 143 6.25 6.04 -20.82
C ASN A 143 6.74 5.13 -21.96
N MET A 144 6.30 5.39 -23.19
CA MET A 144 6.73 4.67 -24.39
C MET A 144 7.64 5.57 -25.23
N GLU A 145 8.92 5.60 -24.90
CA GLU A 145 9.93 6.47 -25.54
C GLU A 145 10.17 6.17 -27.03
N THR A 146 9.60 5.10 -27.57
CA THR A 146 9.65 4.76 -29.00
C THR A 146 8.39 5.14 -29.76
N LEU A 147 7.31 5.49 -29.06
CA LEU A 147 6.00 5.70 -29.67
C LEU A 147 5.96 7.06 -30.36
N THR A 148 5.88 7.04 -31.69
CA THR A 148 5.96 8.24 -32.55
C THR A 148 4.64 8.64 -33.19
N SER A 149 3.68 7.71 -33.26
CA SER A 149 2.38 7.95 -33.89
C SER A 149 1.26 7.17 -33.20
N ILE A 150 0.09 7.80 -33.11
CA ILE A 150 -1.15 7.18 -32.64
C ILE A 150 -2.23 7.49 -33.67
N THR A 151 -3.00 6.48 -34.04
CA THR A 151 -4.14 6.65 -34.95
C THR A 151 -5.41 6.22 -34.26
N PHE A 152 -6.40 7.11 -34.19
CA PHE A 152 -7.76 6.76 -33.77
C PHE A 152 -8.56 6.36 -35.00
N LYS A 153 -9.26 5.22 -34.95
CA LYS A 153 -10.16 4.82 -36.04
C LYS A 153 -11.31 5.82 -36.20
N GLU A 154 -11.80 5.96 -37.43
CA GLU A 154 -12.98 6.76 -37.76
C GLU A 154 -14.20 6.30 -36.94
N GLY A 155 -15.03 7.23 -36.47
CA GLY A 155 -16.12 6.90 -35.55
C GLY A 155 -15.68 6.73 -34.09
N SER A 156 -14.50 7.24 -33.72
CA SER A 156 -13.95 7.16 -32.36
C SER A 156 -14.98 7.60 -31.32
N LYS A 157 -15.05 6.86 -30.21
CA LYS A 157 -15.94 7.12 -29.07
C LYS A 157 -15.20 7.60 -27.81
N LEU A 158 -13.92 7.95 -27.95
CA LEU A 158 -13.10 8.41 -26.84
C LEU A 158 -13.72 9.68 -26.23
N GLN A 159 -14.03 9.65 -24.94
CA GLN A 159 -14.77 10.73 -24.29
C GLN A 159 -13.84 11.85 -23.80
N GLN A 160 -12.68 11.48 -23.28
CA GLN A 160 -11.78 12.39 -22.57
C GLN A 160 -10.31 12.01 -22.77
N LEU A 161 -9.44 13.03 -22.73
CA LEU A 161 -8.00 12.89 -22.61
C LEU A 161 -7.59 13.10 -21.14
N TRP A 162 -7.23 12.00 -20.47
CA TRP A 162 -6.89 11.95 -19.05
C TRP A 162 -5.45 12.41 -18.75
N ASN A 163 -5.16 12.74 -17.49
CA ASN A 163 -3.83 13.16 -17.05
C ASN A 163 -2.78 12.15 -17.49
N ASN A 164 -1.67 12.61 -18.07
CA ASN A 164 -0.53 11.76 -18.38
C ASN A 164 -0.85 10.53 -19.25
N ALA A 165 -1.98 10.51 -20.00
CA ALA A 165 -2.38 9.35 -20.81
C ALA A 165 -1.29 8.91 -21.80
N PHE A 166 -0.51 9.87 -22.32
CA PHE A 166 0.60 9.67 -23.26
C PHE A 166 1.91 10.31 -22.77
N ILE A 167 2.10 10.41 -21.45
CA ILE A 167 3.32 11.00 -20.85
C ILE A 167 4.60 10.33 -21.37
N SER A 168 5.70 11.08 -21.51
CA SER A 168 7.02 10.53 -21.86
C SER A 168 7.02 9.64 -23.11
N THR A 169 6.23 10.03 -24.11
CA THR A 169 6.23 9.43 -25.45
C THR A 169 7.04 10.30 -26.42
N ARG A 170 7.23 9.83 -27.67
CA ARG A 170 7.93 10.59 -28.72
C ARG A 170 7.04 10.89 -29.91
N LEU A 171 5.76 11.18 -29.65
CA LEU A 171 4.78 11.53 -30.67
C LEU A 171 5.27 12.76 -31.47
N ILE A 172 5.09 12.71 -32.78
CA ILE A 172 5.45 13.81 -33.69
C ILE A 172 4.21 14.68 -33.96
N GLU A 173 3.06 14.03 -34.14
CA GLU A 173 1.76 14.68 -34.25
C GLU A 173 0.72 13.98 -33.36
N PHE A 174 -0.31 14.72 -32.95
CA PHE A 174 -1.47 14.19 -32.24
C PHE A 174 -2.75 14.80 -32.80
N THR A 175 -3.77 13.98 -33.05
CA THR A 175 -5.10 14.46 -33.46
C THR A 175 -6.13 14.14 -32.38
N VAL A 176 -6.77 15.18 -31.85
CA VAL A 176 -7.91 15.06 -30.93
C VAL A 176 -9.11 14.47 -31.67
N PRO A 177 -9.64 13.30 -31.26
CA PRO A 177 -10.76 12.65 -31.94
C PRO A 177 -12.07 13.45 -31.91
N GLU A 178 -12.98 13.13 -32.83
CA GLU A 178 -14.29 13.81 -32.97
C GLU A 178 -15.19 13.76 -31.74
N SER A 179 -15.11 12.70 -30.93
CA SER A 179 -15.95 12.49 -29.75
C SER A 179 -15.44 13.13 -28.47
N VAL A 180 -14.18 13.57 -28.44
CA VAL A 180 -13.58 14.09 -27.21
C VAL A 180 -14.25 15.41 -26.84
N SER A 181 -14.75 15.48 -25.60
CA SER A 181 -15.39 16.67 -25.02
C SER A 181 -14.62 17.29 -23.87
N THR A 182 -13.64 16.58 -23.32
CA THR A 182 -12.83 17.03 -22.18
C THR A 182 -11.36 16.74 -22.42
N ILE A 183 -10.51 17.75 -22.19
CA ILE A 183 -9.05 17.63 -22.28
C ILE A 183 -8.45 18.15 -20.97
N ILE A 184 -7.62 17.33 -20.34
CA ILE A 184 -6.76 17.79 -19.24
C ILE A 184 -5.38 18.07 -19.83
N GLY A 185 -4.84 19.28 -19.66
CA GLY A 185 -3.65 19.75 -20.39
C GLY A 185 -2.37 18.94 -20.16
N THR A 186 -2.29 18.15 -19.09
CA THR A 186 -1.14 17.28 -18.77
C THR A 186 -1.12 15.94 -19.55
N PHE A 187 -2.12 15.65 -20.39
CA PHE A 187 -2.19 14.36 -21.10
C PHE A 187 -0.99 14.06 -22.02
N LEU A 188 -0.27 15.11 -22.46
CA LEU A 188 0.96 15.08 -23.27
C LEU A 188 2.19 15.62 -22.51
N GLN A 189 2.23 15.47 -21.19
CA GLN A 189 3.41 15.84 -20.41
C GLN A 189 4.67 15.14 -20.93
N ASP A 190 5.79 15.85 -20.99
CA ASP A 190 7.09 15.29 -21.41
C ASP A 190 7.05 14.57 -22.77
N VAL A 191 6.38 15.16 -23.77
CA VAL A 191 6.41 14.69 -25.17
C VAL A 191 7.26 15.65 -26.01
N PRO A 192 8.60 15.61 -25.89
CA PRO A 192 9.50 16.67 -26.37
C PRO A 192 9.64 16.74 -27.89
N THR A 193 9.01 15.84 -28.64
CA THR A 193 9.07 15.77 -30.11
C THR A 193 7.78 16.20 -30.79
N LEU A 194 6.75 16.57 -30.03
CA LEU A 194 5.43 16.88 -30.57
C LEU A 194 5.46 18.22 -31.29
N LYS A 195 5.41 18.18 -32.63
CA LYS A 195 5.48 19.36 -33.49
C LYS A 195 4.12 19.90 -33.89
N THR A 196 3.09 19.06 -33.86
CA THR A 196 1.77 19.43 -34.35
C THR A 196 0.68 18.78 -33.52
N ILE A 197 -0.31 19.56 -33.12
CA ILE A 197 -1.54 19.05 -32.51
C ILE A 197 -2.73 19.57 -33.29
N LYS A 198 -3.64 18.67 -33.66
CA LYS A 198 -4.80 18.94 -34.51
C LYS A 198 -6.08 18.52 -33.81
N VAL A 199 -7.20 19.07 -34.22
CA VAL A 199 -8.53 18.63 -33.84
C VAL A 199 -9.24 18.06 -35.06
N HIS A 200 -9.91 16.92 -34.89
CA HIS A 200 -10.68 16.32 -35.97
C HIS A 200 -11.81 17.26 -36.43
N GLN A 201 -12.03 17.39 -37.74
CA GLN A 201 -13.00 18.32 -38.34
C GLN A 201 -14.44 18.19 -37.79
N ASN A 202 -14.84 17.00 -37.35
CA ASN A 202 -16.17 16.73 -36.78
C ASN A 202 -16.25 17.02 -35.27
N ASN A 203 -15.16 17.41 -34.61
CA ASN A 203 -15.18 17.71 -33.18
C ASN A 203 -16.00 18.99 -32.92
N LYS A 204 -16.96 18.88 -32.01
CA LYS A 204 -17.92 19.96 -31.69
C LYS A 204 -17.44 20.88 -30.58
N ASN A 205 -16.42 20.50 -29.83
CA ASN A 205 -16.00 21.15 -28.59
C ASN A 205 -14.71 21.97 -28.76
N PHE A 206 -13.86 21.60 -29.72
CA PHE A 206 -12.51 22.16 -29.86
C PHE A 206 -12.21 22.62 -31.29
N GLU A 207 -11.20 23.48 -31.38
CA GLU A 207 -10.51 23.91 -32.60
C GLU A 207 -8.99 23.84 -32.37
N ASP A 208 -8.20 23.90 -33.44
CA ASP A 208 -6.75 24.03 -33.35
C ASP A 208 -6.21 25.10 -34.30
N ASP A 209 -4.96 25.48 -34.06
CA ASP A 209 -4.15 26.33 -34.96
C ASP A 209 -2.89 25.59 -35.44
N LEU A 210 -2.90 24.25 -35.43
CA LEU A 210 -1.76 23.33 -35.61
C LEU A 210 -0.73 23.31 -34.47
N HIS A 211 -0.72 24.30 -33.57
CA HIS A 211 0.23 24.40 -32.46
C HIS A 211 -0.43 24.13 -31.11
N ALA A 212 -1.68 24.52 -30.95
CA ALA A 212 -2.46 24.39 -29.73
C ALA A 212 -3.89 23.95 -29.99
N VAL A 213 -4.52 23.43 -28.95
CA VAL A 213 -5.94 23.10 -28.93
C VAL A 213 -6.69 24.16 -28.12
N TYR A 214 -7.74 24.70 -28.72
CA TYR A 214 -8.63 25.70 -28.17
C TYR A 214 -10.04 25.15 -27.95
N SER A 215 -10.81 25.80 -27.08
CA SER A 215 -12.27 25.63 -27.08
C SER A 215 -12.85 26.14 -28.39
N LYS A 216 -14.03 25.65 -28.79
CA LYS A 216 -14.68 26.01 -30.05
C LYS A 216 -14.86 27.53 -30.24
N ASP A 217 -15.05 28.24 -29.14
CA ASP A 217 -15.22 29.70 -29.08
C ASP A 217 -13.90 30.48 -28.86
N TYR A 218 -12.76 29.77 -28.79
CA TYR A 218 -11.42 30.30 -28.49
C TYR A 218 -11.27 30.99 -27.13
N THR A 219 -12.19 30.78 -26.18
CA THR A 219 -12.08 31.37 -24.84
C THR A 219 -11.06 30.66 -23.95
N SER A 220 -10.74 29.39 -24.23
CA SER A 220 -9.75 28.62 -23.47
C SER A 220 -8.71 27.97 -24.37
N ILE A 221 -7.46 27.96 -23.92
CA ILE A 221 -6.39 27.10 -24.48
C ILE A 221 -6.19 25.89 -23.57
N LEU A 222 -6.16 24.70 -24.16
CA LEU A 222 -6.24 23.43 -23.43
C LEU A 222 -4.93 22.64 -23.46
N ALA A 223 -4.20 22.70 -24.57
CA ALA A 223 -2.97 21.95 -24.78
C ALA A 223 -2.12 22.59 -25.87
N PHE A 224 -0.80 22.36 -25.82
CA PHE A 224 0.18 22.91 -26.74
C PHE A 224 1.16 21.81 -27.20
N ALA A 225 1.52 21.81 -28.47
CA ALA A 225 2.52 20.93 -29.04
C ALA A 225 3.93 21.41 -28.66
N ALA A 226 4.59 20.68 -27.76
CA ALA A 226 5.78 21.12 -27.04
C ALA A 226 6.96 21.59 -27.93
N ASP A 227 7.17 20.98 -29.11
CA ASP A 227 8.25 21.29 -30.06
C ASP A 227 7.74 21.93 -31.35
N SER A 228 6.58 22.62 -31.28
CA SER A 228 5.91 23.13 -32.48
C SER A 228 6.50 24.44 -33.04
N THR A 229 7.05 25.31 -32.19
CA THR A 229 7.59 26.62 -32.59
C THR A 229 8.61 27.15 -31.56
N SER A 230 9.47 28.09 -31.97
CA SER A 230 10.39 28.79 -31.06
C SER A 230 9.71 29.89 -30.23
N SER A 231 8.59 30.43 -30.70
CA SER A 231 7.82 31.51 -30.06
C SER A 231 6.35 31.38 -30.41
N TYR A 232 5.46 31.69 -29.46
CA TYR A 232 4.01 31.51 -29.65
C TYR A 232 3.21 32.71 -29.13
N VAL A 233 2.17 33.11 -29.88
CA VAL A 233 1.25 34.20 -29.52
C VAL A 233 -0.14 33.59 -29.35
N ILE A 234 -0.70 33.70 -28.14
CA ILE A 234 -2.02 33.16 -27.83
C ILE A 234 -3.11 34.06 -28.44
N ASP A 235 -4.15 33.47 -29.04
CA ASP A 235 -5.30 34.18 -29.62
C ASP A 235 -5.92 35.18 -28.62
N SER A 236 -6.21 36.40 -29.09
CA SER A 236 -6.72 37.51 -28.28
C SER A 236 -8.08 37.28 -27.62
N ARG A 237 -8.83 36.24 -28.02
CA ARG A 237 -10.13 35.87 -27.42
C ARG A 237 -9.97 35.04 -26.15
N VAL A 238 -8.79 34.48 -25.90
CA VAL A 238 -8.56 33.60 -24.75
C VAL A 238 -8.70 34.39 -23.46
N THR A 239 -9.52 33.87 -22.55
CA THR A 239 -9.72 34.37 -21.19
C THR A 239 -9.17 33.40 -20.14
N ASN A 240 -8.91 32.14 -20.51
CA ASN A 240 -8.48 31.10 -19.59
C ASN A 240 -7.38 30.20 -20.20
N ILE A 241 -6.30 29.98 -19.45
CA ILE A 241 -5.25 29.01 -19.77
C ILE A 241 -5.43 27.80 -18.85
N ASN A 242 -5.79 26.64 -19.41
CA ASN A 242 -6.04 25.45 -18.60
C ASN A 242 -4.79 24.92 -17.89
N ALA A 243 -5.02 24.12 -16.85
CA ALA A 243 -3.97 23.42 -16.14
C ALA A 243 -3.15 22.54 -17.11
N GLY A 244 -1.83 22.71 -17.07
CA GLY A 244 -0.89 21.99 -17.95
C GLY A 244 -0.89 22.41 -19.42
N ALA A 245 -1.60 23.47 -19.85
CA ALA A 245 -1.76 23.78 -21.28
C ALA A 245 -0.44 23.92 -22.07
N PHE A 246 0.62 24.46 -21.45
CA PHE A 246 1.97 24.59 -22.03
C PHE A 246 3.01 23.74 -21.28
N ILE A 247 2.59 22.66 -20.62
CA ILE A 247 3.53 21.78 -19.91
C ILE A 247 4.61 21.28 -20.87
N SER A 248 5.87 21.33 -20.44
CA SER A 248 7.03 20.92 -21.23
C SER A 248 7.23 21.68 -22.55
N ALA A 249 6.56 22.82 -22.77
CA ALA A 249 6.74 23.61 -23.99
C ALA A 249 8.20 24.08 -24.15
N ARG A 250 8.75 23.91 -25.36
CA ARG A 250 10.15 24.21 -25.70
C ARG A 250 10.33 25.60 -26.31
N CYS A 251 9.25 26.38 -26.40
CA CYS A 251 9.27 27.78 -26.84
C CYS A 251 10.20 28.62 -25.95
N THR A 252 10.86 29.60 -26.56
CA THR A 252 11.69 30.58 -25.85
C THR A 252 10.89 31.78 -25.34
N SER A 253 9.74 32.06 -25.95
CA SER A 253 8.79 33.11 -25.56
C SER A 253 7.34 32.70 -25.82
N ILE A 254 6.44 33.13 -24.94
CA ILE A 254 4.99 32.99 -25.08
C ILE A 254 4.36 34.36 -24.78
N THR A 255 3.54 34.87 -25.69
CA THR A 255 2.80 36.14 -25.51
C THR A 255 1.38 35.83 -25.07
N ILE A 256 1.05 36.23 -23.83
CA ILE A 256 -0.28 36.08 -23.24
C ILE A 256 -1.09 37.36 -23.50
N PRO A 257 -2.32 37.30 -24.05
CA PRO A 257 -3.13 38.48 -24.29
C PRO A 257 -3.70 39.05 -22.97
N PRO A 258 -3.97 40.37 -22.90
CA PRO A 258 -4.51 41.01 -21.70
C PRO A 258 -5.89 40.51 -21.25
N SER A 259 -6.61 39.82 -22.14
CA SER A 259 -7.93 39.21 -21.89
C SER A 259 -7.88 38.00 -20.94
N VAL A 260 -6.71 37.40 -20.74
CA VAL A 260 -6.57 36.23 -19.84
C VAL A 260 -6.81 36.65 -18.39
N ALA A 261 -7.87 36.10 -17.80
CA ALA A 261 -8.27 36.30 -16.42
C ALA A 261 -7.77 35.18 -15.50
N THR A 262 -7.66 33.94 -16.02
CA THR A 262 -7.30 32.76 -15.22
C THR A 262 -6.21 31.92 -15.88
N ILE A 263 -5.32 31.38 -15.05
CA ILE A 263 -4.27 30.42 -15.42
C ILE A 263 -4.42 29.21 -14.47
N GLY A 264 -4.38 28.00 -15.02
CA GLY A 264 -4.45 26.75 -14.26
C GLY A 264 -3.09 26.28 -13.72
N GLY A 265 -3.12 25.41 -12.71
CA GLY A 265 -1.90 24.83 -12.15
C GLY A 265 -1.07 24.09 -13.21
N TYR A 266 0.26 24.09 -13.05
CA TYR A 266 1.20 23.49 -14.01
C TYR A 266 1.16 24.07 -15.45
N ALA A 267 0.43 25.17 -15.71
CA ALA A 267 0.23 25.69 -17.08
C ALA A 267 1.54 25.87 -17.86
N PHE A 268 2.62 26.30 -17.23
CA PHE A 268 3.96 26.50 -17.80
C PHE A 268 5.02 25.67 -17.05
N ALA A 269 4.65 24.53 -16.48
CA ALA A 269 5.59 23.64 -15.82
C ALA A 269 6.53 23.00 -16.86
N HIS A 270 7.78 22.77 -16.48
CA HIS A 270 8.83 22.16 -17.30
C HIS A 270 9.14 22.91 -18.61
N THR A 271 8.83 24.21 -18.73
CA THR A 271 9.21 25.03 -19.89
C THR A 271 10.66 25.50 -19.77
N GLU A 272 11.62 24.58 -19.86
CA GLU A 272 13.04 24.82 -19.56
C GLU A 272 13.72 25.84 -20.51
N ASN A 273 13.16 26.04 -21.71
CA ASN A 273 13.68 27.00 -22.68
C ASN A 273 13.06 28.41 -22.56
N LEU A 274 11.96 28.55 -21.82
CA LEU A 274 11.24 29.81 -21.69
C LEU A 274 12.06 30.77 -20.84
N LYS A 275 12.57 31.87 -21.44
CA LYS A 275 13.47 32.79 -20.72
C LYS A 275 12.74 33.92 -20.01
N GLN A 276 11.67 34.42 -20.63
CA GLN A 276 10.84 35.50 -20.11
C GLN A 276 9.38 35.29 -20.53
N ILE A 277 8.48 35.77 -19.68
CA ILE A 277 7.04 35.77 -19.93
C ILE A 277 6.42 36.99 -19.23
N THR A 278 5.48 37.63 -19.90
CA THR A 278 4.67 38.71 -19.31
C THR A 278 3.33 38.13 -18.90
N LEU A 279 3.00 38.22 -17.61
CA LEU A 279 1.72 37.78 -17.07
C LEU A 279 0.60 38.81 -17.38
N PRO A 280 -0.65 38.38 -17.54
CA PRO A 280 -1.75 39.28 -17.87
C PRO A 280 -2.04 40.24 -16.70
N PRO A 281 -2.40 41.52 -16.97
CA PRO A 281 -2.44 42.57 -15.95
C PRO A 281 -3.52 42.35 -14.87
N ASN A 282 -4.61 41.66 -15.20
CA ASN A 282 -5.75 41.43 -14.30
C ASN A 282 -5.69 40.08 -13.57
N LEU A 283 -4.53 39.41 -13.58
CA LEU A 283 -4.37 38.11 -12.91
C LEU A 283 -4.49 38.28 -11.39
N ILE A 284 -5.31 37.42 -10.76
CA ILE A 284 -5.51 37.44 -9.30
C ILE A 284 -4.63 36.40 -8.58
N ILE A 285 -4.43 35.23 -9.19
CA ILE A 285 -3.73 34.09 -8.58
C ILE A 285 -2.68 33.56 -9.56
N ILE A 286 -1.46 33.34 -9.06
CA ILE A 286 -0.47 32.47 -9.71
C ILE A 286 -0.63 31.07 -9.12
N PRO A 287 -1.17 30.10 -9.86
CA PRO A 287 -1.63 28.83 -9.31
C PRO A 287 -0.48 27.87 -8.97
N ASP A 288 -0.84 26.75 -8.34
CA ASP A 288 0.10 25.70 -7.92
C ASP A 288 1.00 25.25 -9.06
N SER A 289 2.31 25.25 -8.81
CA SER A 289 3.33 24.76 -9.74
C SER A 289 3.29 25.37 -11.14
N CYS A 290 2.70 26.57 -11.31
CA CYS A 290 2.45 27.22 -12.60
C CYS A 290 3.69 27.24 -13.51
N PHE A 291 4.86 27.58 -12.98
CA PHE A 291 6.16 27.66 -13.63
C PHE A 291 7.16 26.67 -13.04
N LEU A 292 6.72 25.57 -12.42
CA LEU A 292 7.62 24.56 -11.85
C LEU A 292 8.68 24.15 -12.87
N ASN A 293 9.97 24.21 -12.53
CA ASN A 293 11.08 23.83 -13.42
C ASN A 293 11.09 24.60 -14.77
N SER A 294 10.67 25.87 -14.76
CA SER A 294 10.74 26.75 -15.93
C SER A 294 12.12 27.41 -16.06
N GLY A 295 12.53 27.74 -17.29
CA GLY A 295 13.79 28.41 -17.61
C GLY A 295 13.81 29.92 -17.34
N ILE A 296 12.75 30.48 -16.75
CA ILE A 296 12.59 31.92 -16.61
C ILE A 296 13.72 32.53 -15.77
N THR A 297 14.25 33.67 -16.24
CA THR A 297 15.34 34.37 -15.55
C THR A 297 14.85 35.52 -14.66
N SER A 298 13.67 36.04 -14.95
CA SER A 298 13.06 37.17 -14.26
C SER A 298 11.54 37.10 -14.37
N ILE A 299 10.82 37.55 -13.34
CA ILE A 299 9.35 37.66 -13.39
C ILE A 299 8.87 38.96 -12.74
N ASP A 300 7.96 39.66 -13.43
CA ASP A 300 7.19 40.78 -12.88
C ASP A 300 5.76 40.31 -12.62
N ILE A 301 5.39 40.26 -11.33
CA ILE A 301 4.08 39.77 -10.89
C ILE A 301 3.07 40.93 -10.98
N PRO A 302 1.95 40.80 -11.73
CA PRO A 302 0.99 41.90 -11.96
C PRO A 302 0.33 42.46 -10.68
N ASP A 303 0.00 43.75 -10.69
CA ASP A 303 -0.43 44.53 -9.50
C ASP A 303 -1.74 44.08 -8.84
N HIS A 304 -2.52 43.19 -9.49
CA HIS A 304 -3.76 42.63 -8.94
C HIS A 304 -3.59 41.24 -8.32
N VAL A 305 -2.39 40.65 -8.39
CA VAL A 305 -2.13 39.32 -7.82
C VAL A 305 -2.16 39.41 -6.30
N THR A 306 -3.02 38.60 -5.68
CA THR A 306 -3.12 38.49 -4.20
C THR A 306 -2.44 37.23 -3.68
N THR A 307 -2.33 36.19 -4.51
CA THR A 307 -1.85 34.87 -4.09
C THR A 307 -0.83 34.29 -5.06
N ILE A 308 0.30 33.84 -4.53
CA ILE A 308 1.29 33.02 -5.23
C ILE A 308 1.25 31.63 -4.59
N SER A 309 0.65 30.66 -5.26
CA SER A 309 0.35 29.35 -4.67
C SER A 309 1.58 28.43 -4.56
N ARG A 310 1.38 27.21 -4.06
CA ARG A 310 2.44 26.28 -3.68
C ARG A 310 3.33 25.97 -4.89
N SER A 311 4.64 26.05 -4.69
CA SER A 311 5.63 25.67 -5.72
C SER A 311 5.51 26.42 -7.05
N ALA A 312 4.81 27.57 -7.11
CA ALA A 312 4.54 28.31 -8.35
C ALA A 312 5.76 28.52 -9.25
N PHE A 313 6.92 28.82 -8.68
CA PHE A 313 8.21 29.01 -9.35
C PHE A 313 9.29 28.07 -8.78
N SER A 314 8.89 26.96 -8.16
CA SER A 314 9.84 25.99 -7.62
C SER A 314 10.73 25.44 -8.73
N ARG A 315 12.00 25.16 -8.42
CA ARG A 315 13.00 24.67 -9.38
C ARG A 315 13.23 25.56 -10.62
N CYS A 316 12.80 26.83 -10.64
CA CYS A 316 13.26 27.80 -11.63
C CYS A 316 14.72 28.19 -11.38
N LEU A 317 15.67 27.29 -11.68
CA LEU A 317 17.09 27.44 -11.31
C LEU A 317 17.78 28.64 -11.98
N ALA A 318 17.22 29.16 -13.07
CA ALA A 318 17.72 30.32 -13.79
C ALA A 318 17.17 31.66 -13.26
N LEU A 319 16.18 31.64 -12.35
CA LEU A 319 15.50 32.82 -11.83
C LEU A 319 16.47 33.67 -10.99
N LYS A 320 16.59 34.96 -11.33
CA LYS A 320 17.49 35.91 -10.68
C LYS A 320 16.76 37.10 -10.08
N THR A 321 15.63 37.51 -10.65
CA THR A 321 14.88 38.68 -10.19
C THR A 321 13.39 38.39 -10.11
N VAL A 322 12.76 38.84 -9.02
CA VAL A 322 11.31 38.72 -8.79
C VAL A 322 10.78 40.06 -8.30
N LEU A 323 9.84 40.64 -9.04
CA LEU A 323 9.12 41.84 -8.62
C LEU A 323 7.74 41.42 -8.09
N ILE A 324 7.52 41.63 -6.79
CA ILE A 324 6.27 41.26 -6.08
C ILE A 324 5.44 42.52 -5.81
N PRO A 325 4.18 42.60 -6.22
CA PRO A 325 3.33 43.75 -5.93
C PRO A 325 2.87 43.77 -4.47
N GLY A 326 2.57 44.96 -3.96
CA GLY A 326 2.09 45.13 -2.58
C GLY A 326 0.74 44.47 -2.29
N SER A 327 -0.01 44.10 -3.33
CA SER A 327 -1.27 43.36 -3.26
C SER A 327 -1.13 41.90 -2.81
N VAL A 328 0.07 41.31 -2.90
CA VAL A 328 0.30 39.91 -2.48
C VAL A 328 0.16 39.82 -0.96
N THR A 329 -0.77 38.99 -0.53
CA THR A 329 -1.05 38.69 0.89
C THR A 329 -0.79 37.24 1.26
N ASP A 330 -0.74 36.34 0.28
CA ASP A 330 -0.50 34.93 0.51
C ASP A 330 0.55 34.35 -0.44
N ILE A 331 1.53 33.68 0.14
CA ILE A 331 2.59 32.95 -0.56
C ILE A 331 2.60 31.53 -0.03
N GLY A 332 2.41 30.57 -0.94
CA GLY A 332 2.42 29.15 -0.65
C GLY A 332 3.83 28.62 -0.40
N GLY A 333 3.87 27.48 0.28
CA GLY A 333 5.08 26.71 0.51
C GLY A 333 5.95 26.51 -0.71
N SER A 334 7.25 26.76 -0.56
CA SER A 334 8.23 26.56 -1.64
C SER A 334 7.87 27.25 -2.95
N ALA A 335 7.10 28.35 -2.91
CA ALA A 335 6.69 29.10 -4.09
C ALA A 335 7.87 29.52 -4.98
N PHE A 336 9.05 29.72 -4.40
CA PHE A 336 10.26 30.12 -5.12
C PHE A 336 11.40 29.10 -4.95
N PRO A 337 12.43 29.13 -5.81
CA PRO A 337 13.61 28.29 -5.63
C PRO A 337 14.32 28.63 -4.33
N SER A 338 14.84 27.60 -3.65
CA SER A 338 15.75 27.76 -2.53
C SER A 338 17.14 28.14 -3.03
N SER A 339 17.36 29.39 -3.43
CA SER A 339 18.66 29.88 -3.86
C SER A 339 18.92 31.29 -3.33
N GLY A 340 20.07 31.51 -2.70
CA GLY A 340 20.44 32.81 -2.12
C GLY A 340 20.74 33.93 -3.13
N ASN A 341 20.63 33.66 -4.42
CA ASN A 341 21.01 34.58 -5.50
C ASN A 341 19.81 35.28 -6.18
N ILE A 342 18.59 35.10 -5.66
CA ILE A 342 17.40 35.76 -6.21
C ILE A 342 17.23 37.12 -5.53
N ASN A 343 17.18 38.18 -6.34
CA ASN A 343 16.84 39.52 -5.89
C ASN A 343 15.31 39.70 -5.90
N PHE A 344 14.73 39.82 -4.70
CA PHE A 344 13.31 40.12 -4.51
C PHE A 344 13.12 41.62 -4.31
N THR A 345 12.20 42.21 -5.07
CA THR A 345 11.84 43.63 -4.94
C THR A 345 10.33 43.77 -4.80
N PHE A 346 9.88 44.57 -3.85
CA PHE A 346 8.46 44.81 -3.62
C PHE A 346 8.01 46.12 -4.31
N LYS A 347 6.93 46.06 -5.10
CA LYS A 347 6.30 47.23 -5.72
C LYS A 347 5.31 47.82 -4.72
N GLY A 348 5.69 48.91 -4.07
CA GLY A 348 4.85 49.60 -3.09
C GLY A 348 4.82 48.92 -1.72
N ASN A 349 3.75 49.18 -0.95
CA ASN A 349 3.62 48.69 0.43
C ASN A 349 3.21 47.21 0.45
N SER A 350 4.18 46.32 0.66
CA SER A 350 3.95 44.89 0.80
C SER A 350 3.41 44.50 2.18
N SER A 351 2.55 43.47 2.19
CA SER A 351 2.15 42.72 3.40
C SER A 351 3.03 41.49 3.67
N ILE A 352 3.99 41.23 2.79
CA ILE A 352 5.03 40.20 2.90
C ILE A 352 6.38 40.88 3.13
N ILE A 353 7.21 40.30 3.98
CA ILE A 353 8.60 40.72 4.22
C ILE A 353 9.56 39.56 3.97
N ILE A 354 10.81 39.90 3.67
CA ILE A 354 11.95 38.98 3.70
C ILE A 354 12.92 39.54 4.73
N ASP A 355 13.21 38.78 5.78
CA ASP A 355 14.13 39.21 6.82
C ASP A 355 15.61 39.02 6.41
N SER A 356 16.54 39.38 7.31
CA SER A 356 17.97 39.22 7.08
C SER A 356 18.44 37.75 7.04
N GLN A 357 17.61 36.80 7.49
CA GLN A 357 17.87 35.37 7.45
C GLN A 357 17.26 34.71 6.20
N MET A 358 16.69 35.51 5.29
CA MET A 358 15.98 35.07 4.09
C MET A 358 14.69 34.28 4.40
N LEU A 359 14.06 34.53 5.54
CA LEU A 359 12.70 34.07 5.85
C LEU A 359 11.68 34.99 5.17
N MET A 360 10.85 34.39 4.32
CA MET A 360 9.70 35.06 3.73
C MET A 360 8.47 34.85 4.62
N MET A 361 7.92 35.95 5.14
CA MET A 361 6.89 35.94 6.18
C MET A 361 5.81 37.00 5.93
N ALA A 362 4.67 36.85 6.60
CA ALA A 362 3.70 37.93 6.73
C ALA A 362 4.34 39.10 7.53
N LYS A 363 4.03 40.34 7.13
CA LYS A 363 4.60 41.57 7.72
C LYS A 363 4.19 41.79 9.18
N ASP A 364 3.09 41.20 9.60
CA ASP A 364 2.64 41.16 11.00
C ASP A 364 3.30 40.02 11.79
N ASN A 365 4.27 39.30 11.20
CA ASN A 365 4.96 38.13 11.74
C ASN A 365 4.06 36.96 12.12
N THR A 366 2.80 36.90 11.64
CA THR A 366 1.87 35.83 12.04
C THR A 366 2.14 34.49 11.36
N SER A 367 2.79 34.47 10.20
CA SER A 367 3.08 33.25 9.47
C SER A 367 4.40 33.27 8.71
N ILE A 368 5.06 32.11 8.67
CA ILE A 368 6.25 31.85 7.86
C ILE A 368 5.81 31.11 6.60
N SER A 369 6.09 31.69 5.43
CA SER A 369 5.72 31.10 4.14
C SER A 369 6.81 30.18 3.59
N MET A 370 8.07 30.62 3.63
CA MET A 370 9.21 29.77 3.28
C MET A 370 10.55 30.35 3.72
N LEU A 371 11.55 29.48 3.92
CA LEU A 371 12.95 29.85 3.99
C LEU A 371 13.57 29.85 2.58
N LEU A 372 14.06 30.98 2.10
CA LEU A 372 14.65 31.09 0.76
C LEU A 372 16.11 30.59 0.71
N SER A 373 16.85 30.69 1.82
CA SER A 373 18.25 30.25 1.87
C SER A 373 18.38 28.72 1.78
N SER A 374 19.23 28.22 0.89
CA SER A 374 19.67 26.81 0.87
C SER A 374 20.84 26.53 1.80
N GLU A 375 21.53 27.59 2.25
CA GLU A 375 22.79 27.51 3.01
C GLU A 375 22.60 27.72 4.51
N ALA A 376 21.39 28.09 4.94
CA ALA A 376 21.10 28.33 6.35
C ALA A 376 21.31 27.06 7.18
N THR A 377 22.19 27.17 8.18
CA THR A 377 22.46 26.11 9.16
C THR A 377 21.67 26.28 10.45
N SER A 378 21.22 27.50 10.74
CA SER A 378 20.37 27.84 11.87
C SER A 378 19.45 29.02 11.55
N ILE A 379 18.24 29.04 12.11
CA ILE A 379 17.27 30.12 11.94
C ILE A 379 16.62 30.47 13.27
N VAL A 380 16.38 31.76 13.51
CA VAL A 380 15.57 32.27 14.63
C VAL A 380 14.20 32.70 14.10
N ILE A 381 13.12 32.10 14.58
CA ILE A 381 11.75 32.52 14.23
C ILE A 381 11.23 33.60 15.20
N PRO A 382 10.48 34.61 14.71
CA PRO A 382 9.82 35.58 15.59
C PRO A 382 8.82 34.91 16.54
N SER A 383 8.72 35.43 17.75
CA SER A 383 7.83 34.85 18.77
C SER A 383 6.34 34.95 18.42
N GLN A 384 5.93 35.93 17.62
CA GLN A 384 4.53 36.14 17.22
C GLN A 384 4.03 35.19 16.13
N VAL A 385 4.91 34.35 15.55
CA VAL A 385 4.53 33.38 14.51
C VAL A 385 3.51 32.41 15.07
N LYS A 386 2.33 32.36 14.46
CA LYS A 386 1.25 31.43 14.78
C LYS A 386 1.24 30.21 13.87
N THR A 387 1.64 30.38 12.61
CA THR A 387 1.57 29.31 11.61
C THR A 387 2.90 29.16 10.88
N ILE A 388 3.43 27.94 10.86
CA ILE A 388 4.49 27.54 9.93
C ILE A 388 3.77 26.88 8.75
N LYS A 389 3.76 27.57 7.61
CA LYS A 389 2.99 27.12 6.44
C LYS A 389 3.54 25.85 5.84
N LYS A 390 2.69 25.21 5.03
CA LYS A 390 2.97 24.01 4.26
C LYS A 390 4.30 24.14 3.54
N SER A 391 5.18 23.15 3.64
CA SER A 391 6.48 23.13 2.95
C SER A 391 7.39 24.36 3.20
N ALA A 392 7.24 25.09 4.31
CA ALA A 392 8.02 26.30 4.58
C ALA A 392 9.53 26.05 4.65
N PHE A 393 9.95 24.91 5.19
CA PHE A 393 11.34 24.48 5.33
C PHE A 393 11.61 23.15 4.62
N VAL A 394 10.82 22.77 3.62
CA VAL A 394 11.01 21.49 2.94
C VAL A 394 12.44 21.33 2.39
N GLN A 395 13.03 20.15 2.59
CA GLN A 395 14.34 19.74 2.08
C GLN A 395 15.49 20.71 2.45
N LYS A 396 15.42 21.37 3.61
CA LYS A 396 16.53 22.18 4.14
C LYS A 396 17.58 21.30 4.81
N GLU A 397 18.27 20.51 4.01
CA GLU A 397 19.24 19.50 4.50
C GLU A 397 20.41 20.09 5.29
N LYS A 398 20.78 21.36 5.09
CA LYS A 398 21.84 22.04 5.86
C LYS A 398 21.35 22.60 7.19
N LEU A 399 20.04 22.73 7.38
CA LEU A 399 19.45 23.33 8.58
C LEU A 399 19.58 22.35 9.76
N THR A 400 20.28 22.78 10.80
CA THR A 400 20.55 21.98 12.00
C THR A 400 19.76 22.41 13.22
N SER A 401 19.40 23.70 13.30
CA SER A 401 18.64 24.23 14.43
C SER A 401 17.66 25.32 14.04
N ILE A 402 16.53 25.34 14.75
CA ILE A 402 15.59 26.45 14.76
C ILE A 402 15.44 26.90 16.22
N THR A 403 15.51 28.19 16.46
CA THR A 403 15.24 28.81 17.76
C THR A 403 14.15 29.87 17.63
N CYS A 404 13.67 30.40 18.74
CA CYS A 404 12.62 31.43 18.78
C CYS A 404 13.11 32.61 19.63
N GLU A 405 12.80 33.84 19.24
CA GLU A 405 13.22 35.07 19.95
C GLU A 405 12.68 35.17 21.40
N GLY A 406 11.67 34.37 21.73
CA GLY A 406 11.07 34.26 23.04
C GLY A 406 10.18 33.01 23.14
N SER A 407 9.12 33.07 23.94
CA SER A 407 8.12 32.00 23.94
C SER A 407 7.39 31.96 22.59
N SER A 408 7.34 30.79 21.96
CA SER A 408 6.68 30.65 20.67
C SER A 408 5.16 30.73 20.79
N GLU A 409 4.53 31.46 19.86
CA GLU A 409 3.07 31.54 19.69
C GLU A 409 2.53 30.57 18.62
N VAL A 410 3.35 29.64 18.13
CA VAL A 410 2.96 28.70 17.06
C VAL A 410 1.80 27.83 17.52
N GLU A 411 0.69 27.91 16.78
CA GLU A 411 -0.53 27.13 16.95
C GLU A 411 -0.63 25.98 15.92
N SER A 412 -0.05 26.15 14.73
CA SER A 412 -0.12 25.15 13.65
C SER A 412 1.20 25.02 12.89
N ILE A 413 1.58 23.77 12.62
CA ILE A 413 2.66 23.38 11.72
C ILE A 413 2.01 22.58 10.58
N GLU A 414 1.91 23.17 9.40
CA GLU A 414 1.17 22.57 8.28
C GLU A 414 1.97 21.46 7.56
N ASP A 415 1.33 20.80 6.58
CA ASP A 415 1.89 19.67 5.85
C ASP A 415 3.32 19.92 5.34
N TYR A 416 4.18 18.92 5.45
CA TYR A 416 5.54 18.93 4.93
C TYR A 416 6.41 20.10 5.42
N ALA A 417 6.03 20.83 6.48
CA ALA A 417 6.71 22.04 6.94
C ALA A 417 8.23 21.86 7.07
N PHE A 418 8.69 20.75 7.66
CA PHE A 418 10.10 20.36 7.83
C PHE A 418 10.42 19.01 7.14
N TYR A 419 9.63 18.61 6.14
CA TYR A 419 9.84 17.36 5.42
C TYR A 419 11.25 17.29 4.85
N GLN A 420 11.97 16.21 5.17
CA GLN A 420 13.35 15.97 4.73
C GLN A 420 14.36 17.04 5.15
N CYS A 421 14.14 17.72 6.27
CA CYS A 421 15.20 18.44 6.98
C CYS A 421 16.13 17.45 7.71
N THR A 422 16.90 16.67 6.95
CA THR A 422 17.60 15.46 7.44
C THR A 422 18.73 15.71 8.43
N ASN A 423 19.11 16.97 8.70
CA ASN A 423 20.06 17.34 9.73
C ASN A 423 19.47 18.24 10.83
N LEU A 424 18.15 18.49 10.80
CA LEU A 424 17.47 19.29 11.82
C LEU A 424 17.42 18.53 13.13
N ILE A 425 18.15 19.04 14.12
CA ILE A 425 18.43 18.40 15.40
C ILE A 425 17.69 19.09 16.56
N SER A 426 17.47 20.40 16.45
CA SER A 426 16.88 21.21 17.51
C SER A 426 15.80 22.15 16.96
N ILE A 427 14.70 22.25 17.68
CA ILE A 427 13.56 23.13 17.41
C ILE A 427 13.12 23.78 18.73
N PRO A 428 12.47 24.96 18.71
CA PRO A 428 11.99 25.57 19.94
C PRO A 428 10.80 24.79 20.52
N HIS A 429 10.51 25.02 21.79
CA HIS A 429 9.27 24.53 22.40
C HIS A 429 8.07 25.35 21.90
N PHE A 430 6.95 24.66 21.63
CA PHE A 430 5.73 25.27 21.09
C PHE A 430 4.57 25.15 22.09
N PRO A 431 4.44 26.06 23.07
CA PRO A 431 3.46 25.93 24.16
C PRO A 431 1.99 26.13 23.73
N LYS A 432 1.73 26.68 22.54
CA LYS A 432 0.39 26.92 21.99
C LYS A 432 0.01 25.99 20.83
N LEU A 433 0.85 25.00 20.54
CA LEU A 433 0.69 24.11 19.39
C LEU A 433 -0.60 23.28 19.52
N LYS A 434 -1.46 23.37 18.50
CA LYS A 434 -2.71 22.61 18.41
C LYS A 434 -2.62 21.47 17.41
N THR A 435 -1.98 21.71 16.25
CA THR A 435 -1.99 20.78 15.11
C THR A 435 -0.63 20.62 14.45
N ILE A 436 -0.36 19.41 13.94
CA ILE A 436 0.77 19.09 13.06
C ILE A 436 0.24 18.37 11.81
N GLY A 437 0.53 18.90 10.63
CA GLY A 437 0.08 18.38 9.35
C GLY A 437 0.85 17.16 8.84
N ILE A 438 0.46 16.70 7.64
CA ILE A 438 0.95 15.47 7.01
C ILE A 438 2.46 15.56 6.80
N GLU A 439 3.21 14.53 7.22
CA GLU A 439 4.67 14.43 7.01
C GLU A 439 5.50 15.63 7.50
N ALA A 440 4.97 16.45 8.41
CA ALA A 440 5.58 17.73 8.79
C ALA A 440 7.03 17.62 9.28
N PHE A 441 7.37 16.56 10.02
CA PHE A 441 8.71 16.30 10.57
C PHE A 441 9.37 15.05 9.99
N ARG A 442 8.85 14.50 8.88
CA ARG A 442 9.36 13.26 8.30
C ARG A 442 10.86 13.35 8.01
N GLU A 443 11.58 12.31 8.42
CA GLU A 443 13.03 12.15 8.24
C GLU A 443 13.90 13.29 8.83
N THR A 444 13.39 14.00 9.85
CA THR A 444 14.20 14.91 10.69
C THR A 444 15.06 14.13 11.71
N LYS A 445 16.00 14.81 12.39
CA LYS A 445 16.91 14.22 13.37
C LYS A 445 16.82 14.87 14.76
N LEU A 446 15.59 15.15 15.23
CA LEU A 446 15.38 15.75 16.55
C LEU A 446 16.05 14.92 17.65
N LEU A 447 16.93 15.53 18.45
CA LEU A 447 17.73 14.84 19.48
C LEU A 447 17.20 15.03 20.91
N SER A 448 16.14 15.82 21.08
CA SER A 448 15.54 16.13 22.37
C SER A 448 14.11 15.62 22.44
N GLU A 449 13.58 15.53 23.65
CA GLU A 449 12.17 15.22 23.87
C GLU A 449 11.26 16.19 23.10
N PHE A 450 10.25 15.65 22.41
CA PHE A 450 9.19 16.47 21.83
C PHE A 450 7.99 16.51 22.79
N SER A 451 7.73 17.70 23.36
CA SER A 451 6.66 17.90 24.33
C SER A 451 5.45 18.57 23.68
N PHE A 452 4.37 17.81 23.53
CA PHE A 452 3.07 18.27 23.04
C PHE A 452 2.30 18.95 24.19
N PRO A 453 1.95 20.25 24.06
CA PRO A 453 1.37 21.05 25.14
C PRO A 453 -0.10 20.69 25.44
N SER A 454 -0.67 21.30 26.47
CA SER A 454 -2.08 21.11 26.86
C SER A 454 -3.09 21.55 25.81
N THR A 455 -2.68 22.42 24.90
CA THR A 455 -3.45 22.91 23.75
C THR A 455 -3.42 21.95 22.56
N PHE A 456 -2.62 20.89 22.59
CA PHE A 456 -2.44 20.00 21.44
C PHE A 456 -3.63 19.07 21.23
N GLU A 457 -4.17 19.08 20.01
CA GLU A 457 -5.41 18.38 19.63
C GLU A 457 -5.14 17.20 18.68
N SER A 458 -4.29 17.38 17.66
CA SER A 458 -4.09 16.33 16.66
C SER A 458 -2.78 16.43 15.87
N MET A 459 -2.35 15.29 15.35
CA MET A 459 -1.37 15.21 14.27
C MET A 459 -1.88 14.33 13.14
N ASP A 460 -1.49 14.67 11.92
CA ASP A 460 -1.89 13.97 10.69
C ASP A 460 -0.94 12.82 10.31
N LEU A 461 -1.29 12.14 9.21
CA LEU A 461 -0.59 10.99 8.66
C LEU A 461 0.92 11.24 8.54
N TYR A 462 1.71 10.28 9.03
CA TYR A 462 3.17 10.27 8.88
C TYR A 462 3.90 11.49 9.48
N ALA A 463 3.29 12.26 10.38
CA ALA A 463 3.83 13.52 10.92
C ALA A 463 5.31 13.43 11.35
N PHE A 464 5.72 12.36 12.03
CA PHE A 464 7.09 12.05 12.48
C PHE A 464 7.62 10.75 11.87
N LEU A 465 7.23 10.40 10.63
CA LEU A 465 7.71 9.20 9.96
C LEU A 465 9.25 9.19 9.89
N ARG A 466 9.87 8.11 10.39
CA ARG A 466 11.32 7.86 10.38
C ARG A 466 12.16 8.97 11.02
N VAL A 467 11.66 9.60 12.09
CA VAL A 467 12.49 10.47 12.95
C VAL A 467 13.32 9.59 13.88
N SER A 468 14.35 8.97 13.30
CA SER A 468 15.07 7.84 13.90
C SER A 468 15.91 8.20 15.13
N SER A 469 16.01 9.48 15.49
CA SER A 469 16.81 9.97 16.61
C SER A 469 16.00 10.47 17.81
N LEU A 470 14.68 10.59 17.67
CA LEU A 470 13.79 11.16 18.70
C LEU A 470 13.81 10.27 19.96
N PRO A 471 14.31 10.75 21.11
CA PRO A 471 14.51 9.89 22.29
C PRO A 471 13.23 9.64 23.09
N SER A 472 12.36 10.65 23.21
CA SER A 472 11.09 10.56 23.94
C SER A 472 10.06 11.57 23.43
N ILE A 473 8.79 11.28 23.73
CA ILE A 473 7.67 12.19 23.50
C ILE A 473 6.80 12.29 24.75
N SER A 474 6.19 13.45 24.96
CA SER A 474 5.23 13.67 26.05
C SER A 474 3.98 14.41 25.57
N PHE A 475 2.80 13.97 26.02
CA PHE A 475 1.51 14.59 25.75
C PHE A 475 0.89 15.09 27.04
N SER A 476 0.49 16.37 27.05
CA SER A 476 -0.18 17.02 28.19
C SER A 476 -1.56 17.57 27.84
N SER A 477 -2.14 17.15 26.71
CA SER A 477 -3.41 17.64 26.15
C SER A 477 -4.57 17.60 27.16
N THR A 478 -5.28 18.72 27.28
CA THR A 478 -6.45 18.87 28.17
C THR A 478 -7.76 19.20 27.42
N GLY A 479 -7.73 19.21 26.08
CA GLY A 479 -8.93 19.38 25.24
C GLY A 479 -9.83 18.14 25.25
N GLU A 480 -10.88 18.13 24.42
CA GLU A 480 -11.82 17.00 24.33
C GLU A 480 -11.15 15.73 23.81
N THR A 481 -10.41 15.83 22.70
CA THR A 481 -9.80 14.70 22.01
C THR A 481 -8.34 14.97 21.65
N LEU A 482 -7.50 13.94 21.78
CA LEU A 482 -6.14 13.87 21.24
C LEU A 482 -6.09 12.78 20.18
N THR A 483 -5.84 13.15 18.92
CA THR A 483 -5.74 12.20 17.81
C THR A 483 -4.29 12.04 17.35
N ILE A 484 -3.77 10.81 17.46
CA ILE A 484 -2.49 10.39 16.89
C ILE A 484 -2.80 9.58 15.63
N SER A 485 -2.65 10.19 14.45
CA SER A 485 -3.02 9.56 13.17
C SER A 485 -2.18 8.32 12.81
N ASN A 486 -2.64 7.60 11.79
CA ASN A 486 -1.95 6.42 11.26
C ASN A 486 -0.51 6.75 10.88
N TYR A 487 0.41 5.84 11.23
CA TYR A 487 1.83 5.90 10.90
C TYR A 487 2.57 7.14 11.45
N ALA A 488 1.99 7.88 12.40
CA ALA A 488 2.53 9.15 12.88
C ALA A 488 4.00 9.08 13.33
N PHE A 489 4.41 8.03 14.04
CA PHE A 489 5.79 7.81 14.52
C PHE A 489 6.40 6.51 13.99
N LEU A 490 5.92 6.00 12.84
CA LEU A 490 6.46 4.79 12.22
C LEU A 490 7.98 4.91 12.03
N GLY A 491 8.74 3.95 12.52
CA GLY A 491 10.20 3.91 12.36
C GLY A 491 10.98 4.93 13.19
N CYS A 492 10.38 5.51 14.24
CA CYS A 492 11.11 6.28 15.26
C CYS A 492 11.95 5.34 16.14
N SER A 493 13.02 4.79 15.59
CA SER A 493 13.76 3.65 16.16
C SER A 493 14.49 3.96 17.47
N SER A 494 14.80 5.23 17.76
CA SER A 494 15.42 5.66 19.03
C SER A 494 14.40 6.04 20.11
N LEU A 495 13.09 5.98 19.83
CA LEU A 495 12.06 6.36 20.78
C LEU A 495 12.02 5.35 21.95
N THR A 496 12.39 5.81 23.14
CA THR A 496 12.46 4.97 24.35
C THR A 496 11.28 5.15 25.29
N ARG A 497 10.63 6.33 25.24
CA ARG A 497 9.59 6.71 26.20
C ARG A 497 8.47 7.51 25.53
N ILE A 498 7.24 7.11 25.83
CA ILE A 498 6.01 7.84 25.51
C ILE A 498 5.33 8.16 26.85
N SER A 499 5.08 9.44 27.11
CA SER A 499 4.45 9.91 28.35
C SER A 499 3.14 10.63 28.07
N PHE A 500 2.15 10.39 28.93
CA PHE A 500 0.85 11.07 28.90
C PHE A 500 0.58 11.78 30.24
N ILE A 501 1.63 12.13 30.99
CA ILE A 501 1.49 12.80 32.29
C ILE A 501 0.79 14.15 32.10
N GLY A 502 -0.32 14.34 32.83
CA GLY A 502 -1.14 15.55 32.75
C GLY A 502 -2.14 15.56 31.59
N CYS A 503 -2.15 14.54 30.72
CA CYS A 503 -3.15 14.43 29.65
C CYS A 503 -4.51 14.01 30.22
N THR A 504 -5.54 14.81 29.97
CA THR A 504 -6.94 14.52 30.34
C THR A 504 -7.85 14.32 29.13
N SER A 505 -7.34 14.53 27.92
CA SER A 505 -8.10 14.32 26.67
C SER A 505 -8.42 12.85 26.42
N SER A 506 -9.50 12.59 25.70
CA SER A 506 -9.77 11.26 25.13
C SER A 506 -8.75 10.97 24.01
N VAL A 507 -7.95 9.92 24.14
CA VAL A 507 -6.83 9.62 23.23
C VAL A 507 -7.20 8.53 22.24
N SER A 508 -7.03 8.82 20.95
CA SER A 508 -7.12 7.84 19.85
C SER A 508 -5.76 7.67 19.18
N ILE A 509 -5.32 6.41 19.04
CA ILE A 509 -4.04 6.05 18.42
C ILE A 509 -4.30 5.20 17.17
N GLY A 510 -3.87 5.70 16.02
CA GLY A 510 -4.11 5.12 14.71
C GLY A 510 -3.27 3.88 14.35
N ILE A 511 -3.49 3.40 13.12
CA ILE A 511 -2.86 2.22 12.55
C ILE A 511 -1.34 2.43 12.46
N ASN A 512 -0.57 1.47 12.97
CA ASN A 512 0.90 1.47 12.91
C ASN A 512 1.57 2.75 13.44
N SER A 513 0.91 3.52 14.33
CA SER A 513 1.41 4.83 14.75
C SER A 513 2.78 4.76 15.44
N PHE A 514 3.12 3.68 16.13
CA PHE A 514 4.44 3.48 16.76
C PHE A 514 5.15 2.22 16.24
N ALA A 515 4.78 1.71 15.07
CA ALA A 515 5.43 0.53 14.52
C ALA A 515 6.92 0.79 14.23
N ASP A 516 7.75 -0.24 14.33
CA ASP A 516 9.20 -0.19 14.19
C ASP A 516 9.92 0.78 15.17
N CYS A 517 9.28 1.15 16.29
CA CYS A 517 9.94 1.82 17.42
C CYS A 517 10.77 0.82 18.24
N THR A 518 11.88 0.36 17.67
CA THR A 518 12.69 -0.76 18.19
C THR A 518 13.33 -0.51 19.56
N SER A 519 13.48 0.74 20.00
CA SER A 519 14.00 1.09 21.34
C SER A 519 12.92 1.27 22.41
N LEU A 520 11.64 1.24 22.04
CA LEU A 520 10.53 1.45 22.97
C LEU A 520 10.37 0.21 23.86
N SER A 521 10.83 0.27 25.10
CA SER A 521 10.86 -0.89 26.00
C SER A 521 9.58 -1.09 26.82
N MET A 522 8.79 -0.04 27.02
CA MET A 522 7.57 -0.10 27.82
C MET A 522 6.50 0.85 27.28
N PHE A 523 5.24 0.47 27.48
CA PHE A 523 4.10 1.32 27.20
C PHE A 523 3.04 1.16 28.29
N ARG A 524 2.47 2.28 28.77
CA ARG A 524 1.37 2.28 29.73
C ARG A 524 0.09 2.70 29.02
N VAL A 525 -0.90 1.80 28.99
CA VAL A 525 -2.25 2.10 28.53
C VAL A 525 -3.02 2.74 29.68
N ILE A 526 -3.22 4.05 29.60
CA ILE A 526 -3.96 4.82 30.60
C ILE A 526 -5.47 4.85 30.31
N SER A 527 -6.27 5.12 31.35
CA SER A 527 -7.74 5.03 31.28
C SER A 527 -8.43 5.89 30.22
N ASN A 528 -7.84 7.00 29.79
CA ASN A 528 -8.36 7.90 28.76
C ASN A 528 -7.93 7.53 27.33
N ILE A 529 -7.13 6.47 27.11
CA ILE A 529 -6.92 5.91 25.78
C ILE A 529 -8.16 5.10 25.39
N VAL A 530 -9.00 5.68 24.54
CA VAL A 530 -10.29 5.11 24.13
C VAL A 530 -10.18 4.18 22.93
N SER A 531 -9.14 4.34 22.11
CA SER A 531 -8.92 3.49 20.95
C SER A 531 -7.43 3.34 20.61
N VAL A 532 -7.05 2.12 20.25
CA VAL A 532 -5.76 1.78 19.66
C VAL A 532 -5.99 0.90 18.46
N ASP A 533 -5.46 1.30 17.31
CA ASP A 533 -5.69 0.61 16.04
C ASP A 533 -4.63 -0.43 15.70
N SER A 534 -4.87 -1.13 14.59
CA SER A 534 -4.08 -2.28 14.15
C SER A 534 -2.59 -1.95 13.98
N GLY A 535 -1.74 -2.85 14.47
CA GLY A 535 -0.29 -2.79 14.32
C GLY A 535 0.41 -1.62 15.03
N CYS A 536 -0.29 -0.93 15.95
CA CYS A 536 0.21 0.24 16.66
C CYS A 536 1.65 0.08 17.20
N PHE A 537 2.02 -1.08 17.76
CA PHE A 537 3.36 -1.37 18.26
C PHE A 537 4.04 -2.54 17.54
N MET A 538 3.74 -2.76 16.25
CA MET A 538 4.40 -3.80 15.47
C MET A 538 5.92 -3.62 15.46
N ASN A 539 6.67 -4.71 15.65
CA ASN A 539 8.14 -4.77 15.68
C ASN A 539 8.82 -3.84 16.71
N CYS A 540 8.13 -3.47 17.78
CA CYS A 540 8.70 -2.65 18.83
C CYS A 540 9.61 -3.44 19.78
N GLY A 541 10.49 -2.72 20.49
CA GLY A 541 11.37 -3.28 21.51
C GLY A 541 10.70 -3.61 22.86
N ILE A 542 9.36 -3.71 22.89
CA ILE A 542 8.57 -3.73 24.11
C ILE A 542 8.90 -4.97 24.95
N ARG A 543 9.15 -4.74 26.24
CA ARG A 543 9.35 -5.76 27.29
C ARG A 543 8.16 -5.87 28.22
N SER A 544 7.40 -4.79 28.39
CA SER A 544 6.25 -4.74 29.29
C SER A 544 5.19 -3.75 28.81
N ILE A 545 3.94 -4.16 28.92
CA ILE A 545 2.76 -3.29 28.78
C ILE A 545 1.99 -3.35 30.09
N SER A 546 1.63 -2.17 30.60
CA SER A 546 0.79 -2.03 31.79
C SER A 546 -0.52 -1.33 31.46
N PHE A 547 -1.56 -1.65 32.22
CA PHE A 547 -2.92 -1.12 32.06
C PHE A 547 -3.40 -0.53 33.38
N ASP A 548 -4.01 0.64 33.33
CA ASP A 548 -4.60 1.25 34.53
C ASP A 548 -5.73 0.37 35.08
N ASN A 549 -5.65 0.02 36.36
CA ASN A 549 -6.62 -0.83 37.06
C ASN A 549 -6.89 -2.20 36.37
N SER A 550 -5.97 -2.67 35.52
CA SER A 550 -6.17 -3.88 34.69
C SER A 550 -7.39 -3.81 33.77
N LEU A 551 -7.77 -2.59 33.35
CA LEU A 551 -8.90 -2.32 32.44
C LEU A 551 -8.45 -1.46 31.26
N THR A 552 -9.27 -1.48 30.21
CA THR A 552 -9.14 -0.63 29.02
C THR A 552 -10.48 0.05 28.72
N ALA A 553 -10.47 1.18 28.02
CA ALA A 553 -11.70 1.82 27.56
C ALA A 553 -12.26 1.19 26.26
N PHE A 554 -11.51 0.28 25.65
CA PHE A 554 -11.91 -0.54 24.50
C PHE A 554 -12.03 -2.01 24.90
N ASP A 555 -12.78 -2.79 24.15
CA ASP A 555 -13.09 -4.20 24.47
C ASP A 555 -12.36 -5.21 23.57
N SER A 556 -11.54 -4.75 22.63
CA SER A 556 -10.77 -5.63 21.75
C SER A 556 -9.31 -5.21 21.70
N LEU A 557 -8.41 -6.18 21.84
CA LEU A 557 -7.02 -5.98 21.43
C LEU A 557 -6.96 -5.94 19.90
N PRO A 558 -6.31 -4.93 19.30
CA PRO A 558 -6.34 -4.75 17.85
C PRO A 558 -5.50 -5.80 17.12
N SER A 559 -5.75 -5.96 15.82
CA SER A 559 -4.95 -6.89 15.00
C SER A 559 -3.50 -6.40 14.92
N MET A 560 -2.54 -7.33 14.92
CA MET A 560 -1.10 -7.06 14.86
C MET A 560 -0.53 -6.18 15.99
N PHE A 561 -1.27 -5.96 17.09
CA PHE A 561 -0.94 -5.02 18.17
C PHE A 561 0.54 -5.03 18.60
N LEU A 562 1.08 -6.23 18.89
CA LEU A 562 2.47 -6.50 19.28
C LEU A 562 3.15 -7.50 18.34
N LYS A 563 2.70 -7.59 17.08
CA LYS A 563 3.30 -8.49 16.11
C LYS A 563 4.79 -8.18 15.97
N GLY A 564 5.65 -9.18 16.10
CA GLY A 564 7.10 -9.04 15.98
C GLY A 564 7.81 -8.40 17.17
N CYS A 565 7.12 -8.15 18.29
CA CYS A 565 7.76 -7.69 19.53
C CYS A 565 8.53 -8.85 20.19
N VAL A 566 9.78 -9.06 19.77
CA VAL A 566 10.58 -10.23 20.20
C VAL A 566 11.10 -10.16 21.64
N ASN A 567 10.93 -9.02 22.34
CA ASN A 567 11.46 -8.82 23.69
C ASN A 567 10.42 -8.99 24.81
N ILE A 568 9.14 -9.17 24.48
CA ILE A 568 8.08 -9.38 25.46
C ILE A 568 7.99 -10.86 25.83
N GLU A 569 8.08 -11.16 27.13
CA GLU A 569 8.02 -12.53 27.66
C GLU A 569 6.72 -12.82 28.44
N GLU A 570 6.04 -11.78 28.90
CA GLU A 570 4.80 -11.87 29.67
C GLU A 570 3.88 -10.70 29.33
N ILE A 571 2.56 -10.95 29.31
CA ILE A 571 1.53 -9.93 29.21
C ILE A 571 0.31 -10.34 30.04
N ILE A 572 -0.25 -9.38 30.77
CA ILE A 572 -1.54 -9.53 31.45
C ILE A 572 -2.61 -8.94 30.55
N ILE A 573 -3.56 -9.78 30.10
CA ILE A 573 -4.71 -9.31 29.31
C ILE A 573 -5.73 -8.68 30.27
N PRO A 574 -6.18 -7.43 30.01
CA PRO A 574 -7.22 -6.77 30.82
C PRO A 574 -8.52 -7.58 30.87
N THR A 575 -9.20 -7.56 32.02
CA THR A 575 -10.38 -8.40 32.25
C THR A 575 -11.64 -7.95 31.50
N ASN A 576 -11.63 -6.79 30.86
CA ASN A 576 -12.74 -6.32 30.02
C ASN A 576 -12.57 -6.64 28.52
N ILE A 577 -11.48 -7.31 28.12
CA ILE A 577 -11.24 -7.67 26.72
C ILE A 577 -12.13 -8.82 26.29
N ILE A 578 -12.95 -8.59 25.27
CA ILE A 578 -13.86 -9.55 24.62
C ILE A 578 -13.16 -10.28 23.46
N SER A 579 -12.26 -9.61 22.73
CA SER A 579 -11.60 -10.23 21.57
C SER A 579 -10.12 -9.91 21.44
N ILE A 580 -9.37 -10.89 20.94
CA ILE A 580 -7.96 -10.75 20.55
C ILE A 580 -7.88 -10.77 19.03
N GLY A 581 -7.38 -9.67 18.44
CA GLY A 581 -7.28 -9.46 16.99
C GLY A 581 -6.32 -10.40 16.27
N SER A 582 -6.38 -10.40 14.93
CA SER A 582 -5.56 -11.30 14.11
C SER A 582 -4.09 -10.94 14.23
N GLU A 583 -3.21 -11.94 14.35
CA GLU A 583 -1.76 -11.75 14.51
C GLU A 583 -1.34 -10.84 15.69
N CYS A 584 -2.23 -10.59 16.67
CA CYS A 584 -2.03 -9.65 17.77
C CYS A 584 -0.68 -9.81 18.48
N PHE A 585 -0.28 -11.03 18.80
CA PHE A 585 0.98 -11.37 19.46
C PHE A 585 1.91 -12.19 18.57
N SER A 586 1.67 -12.23 17.26
CA SER A 586 2.43 -13.08 16.36
C SER A 586 3.93 -12.77 16.39
N GLY A 587 4.77 -13.78 16.56
CA GLY A 587 6.24 -13.63 16.60
C GLY A 587 6.78 -12.98 17.87
N THR A 588 6.01 -12.97 18.95
CA THR A 588 6.49 -12.55 20.28
C THR A 588 7.23 -13.67 21.01
N SER A 589 7.94 -13.32 22.08
CA SER A 589 8.68 -14.28 22.94
C SER A 589 7.91 -14.65 24.22
N ILE A 590 6.59 -14.47 24.22
CA ILE A 590 5.73 -14.80 25.37
C ILE A 590 5.89 -16.27 25.72
N ARG A 591 6.17 -16.58 26.99
CA ARG A 591 6.36 -17.96 27.47
C ARG A 591 5.08 -18.60 27.98
N GLN A 592 4.28 -17.82 28.70
CA GLN A 592 3.00 -18.24 29.23
C GLN A 592 2.00 -17.11 29.09
N ILE A 593 0.73 -17.46 28.89
CA ILE A 593 -0.34 -16.47 28.85
C ILE A 593 -1.63 -16.99 29.45
N SER A 594 -2.29 -16.12 30.21
CA SER A 594 -3.63 -16.37 30.76
C SER A 594 -4.68 -15.61 29.96
N ILE A 595 -5.65 -16.34 29.42
CA ILE A 595 -6.81 -15.80 28.71
C ILE A 595 -7.96 -15.63 29.73
N PRO A 596 -8.37 -14.38 30.04
CA PRO A 596 -9.43 -14.13 31.02
C PRO A 596 -10.79 -14.62 30.51
N ASP A 597 -11.73 -14.78 31.45
CA ASP A 597 -13.08 -15.32 31.18
C ASP A 597 -13.94 -14.42 30.28
N SER A 598 -13.64 -13.13 30.21
CA SER A 598 -14.28 -12.17 29.32
C SER A 598 -14.00 -12.39 27.84
N VAL A 599 -12.91 -13.09 27.48
CA VAL A 599 -12.53 -13.29 26.08
C VAL A 599 -13.48 -14.30 25.41
N GLN A 600 -14.21 -13.81 24.41
CA GLN A 600 -15.15 -14.59 23.60
C GLN A 600 -14.59 -14.98 22.24
N VAL A 601 -13.60 -14.25 21.71
CA VAL A 601 -13.07 -14.46 20.35
C VAL A 601 -11.54 -14.45 20.31
N LEU A 602 -10.98 -15.55 19.79
CA LEU A 602 -9.59 -15.63 19.34
C LEU A 602 -9.53 -15.58 17.82
N SER A 603 -8.92 -14.52 17.28
CA SER A 603 -8.81 -14.31 15.83
C SER A 603 -7.66 -15.10 15.20
N SER A 604 -7.64 -15.17 13.86
CA SER A 604 -6.67 -15.95 13.11
C SER A 604 -5.23 -15.59 13.48
N GLN A 605 -4.39 -16.60 13.71
CA GLN A 605 -2.95 -16.43 13.93
C GLN A 605 -2.57 -15.48 15.08
N CYS A 606 -3.46 -15.24 16.06
CA CYS A 606 -3.20 -14.23 17.10
C CYS A 606 -1.94 -14.53 17.96
N PHE A 607 -1.46 -15.77 18.00
CA PHE A 607 -0.20 -16.18 18.63
C PHE A 607 0.77 -16.87 17.66
N SER A 608 0.60 -16.73 16.33
CA SER A 608 1.44 -17.48 15.38
C SER A 608 2.93 -17.15 15.56
N ASN A 609 3.81 -18.13 15.34
CA ASN A 609 5.26 -18.00 15.41
C ASN A 609 5.79 -17.56 16.80
N CYS A 610 4.99 -17.68 17.87
CA CYS A 610 5.45 -17.54 19.26
C CYS A 610 6.22 -18.80 19.69
N LYS A 611 7.46 -18.93 19.21
CA LYS A 611 8.29 -20.13 19.43
C LYS A 611 8.65 -20.40 20.89
N SER A 612 8.58 -19.37 21.75
CA SER A 612 8.85 -19.48 23.19
C SER A 612 7.60 -19.82 24.01
N LEU A 613 6.41 -19.85 23.41
CA LEU A 613 5.16 -20.07 24.12
C LEU A 613 5.06 -21.54 24.53
N GLU A 614 5.07 -21.81 25.83
CA GLU A 614 5.07 -23.15 26.44
C GLU A 614 3.69 -23.51 26.99
N ARG A 615 2.96 -22.52 27.54
CA ARG A 615 1.73 -22.71 28.30
C ARG A 615 0.67 -21.66 27.98
N VAL A 616 -0.57 -22.09 27.77
CA VAL A 616 -1.75 -21.21 27.66
C VAL A 616 -2.79 -21.64 28.70
N ASP A 617 -3.09 -20.75 29.63
CA ASP A 617 -4.13 -20.95 30.63
C ASP A 617 -5.40 -20.21 30.18
N ILE A 618 -6.47 -20.96 29.94
CA ILE A 618 -7.81 -20.43 29.66
C ILE A 618 -8.64 -20.60 30.94
N SER A 619 -9.35 -19.54 31.33
CA SER A 619 -10.19 -19.55 32.54
C SER A 619 -11.12 -20.77 32.60
N SER A 620 -11.32 -21.33 33.79
CA SER A 620 -12.32 -22.40 34.00
C SER A 620 -13.75 -21.93 33.75
N SER A 621 -14.01 -20.62 33.87
CA SER A 621 -15.27 -19.95 33.49
C SER A 621 -15.28 -19.42 32.04
N CYS A 622 -14.51 -20.05 31.13
CA CYS A 622 -14.32 -19.63 29.74
C CYS A 622 -15.60 -19.19 29.01
N SER A 623 -15.60 -17.98 28.42
CA SER A 623 -16.69 -17.47 27.56
C SER A 623 -16.41 -17.60 26.05
N LEU A 624 -15.44 -18.42 25.63
CA LEU A 624 -15.05 -18.53 24.23
C LEU A 624 -16.22 -19.01 23.35
N LEU A 625 -16.61 -18.19 22.37
CA LEU A 625 -17.68 -18.44 21.41
C LEU A 625 -17.16 -18.69 19.99
N LYS A 626 -15.99 -18.12 19.65
CA LYS A 626 -15.39 -18.27 18.32
C LYS A 626 -13.88 -18.52 18.39
N ASN A 627 -13.45 -19.56 17.67
CA ASN A 627 -12.06 -19.93 17.47
C ASN A 627 -11.74 -19.89 15.96
N SER A 628 -10.73 -19.11 15.57
CA SER A 628 -10.30 -18.94 14.17
C SER A 628 -9.13 -19.88 13.85
N PRO A 629 -8.87 -20.21 12.57
CA PRO A 629 -7.79 -21.14 12.22
C PRO A 629 -6.40 -20.59 12.60
N ALA A 630 -5.46 -21.52 12.78
CA ALA A 630 -4.01 -21.25 12.88
C ALA A 630 -3.57 -20.35 14.05
N ILE A 631 -4.35 -20.27 15.15
CA ILE A 631 -4.05 -19.43 16.34
C ILE A 631 -2.61 -19.59 16.83
N PHE A 632 -2.13 -20.85 16.94
CA PHE A 632 -0.78 -21.20 17.40
C PHE A 632 0.10 -21.79 16.30
N GLU A 633 -0.12 -21.41 15.02
CA GLU A 633 0.75 -21.86 13.93
C GLU A 633 2.23 -21.59 14.28
N LYS A 634 3.12 -22.57 14.09
CA LYS A 634 4.57 -22.49 14.41
C LYS A 634 4.91 -22.23 15.89
N CYS A 635 3.99 -22.40 16.83
CA CYS A 635 4.29 -22.40 18.28
C CYS A 635 4.82 -23.77 18.73
N THR A 636 6.01 -24.14 18.27
CA THR A 636 6.57 -25.49 18.44
C THR A 636 6.87 -25.91 19.88
N SER A 637 6.86 -24.97 20.83
CA SER A 637 7.09 -25.24 22.26
C SER A 637 5.80 -25.36 23.07
N LEU A 638 4.64 -25.05 22.47
CA LEU A 638 3.35 -25.02 23.18
C LEU A 638 2.90 -26.44 23.48
N SER A 639 3.15 -26.90 24.70
CA SER A 639 2.90 -28.28 25.14
C SER A 639 1.70 -28.40 26.06
N TYR A 640 1.15 -27.27 26.53
CA TYR A 640 0.05 -27.26 27.48
C TYR A 640 -0.98 -26.16 27.18
N ILE A 641 -2.25 -26.57 27.04
CA ILE A 641 -3.42 -25.69 27.13
C ILE A 641 -4.29 -26.21 28.26
N SER A 642 -4.68 -25.36 29.21
CA SER A 642 -5.52 -25.80 30.34
C SER A 642 -6.85 -26.38 29.88
N ASP A 643 -7.36 -27.36 30.62
CA ASP A 643 -8.69 -27.90 30.39
C ASP A 643 -9.76 -26.85 30.74
N PHE A 644 -10.77 -26.72 29.88
CA PHE A 644 -11.89 -25.80 30.08
C PHE A 644 -13.14 -26.29 29.35
N LYS A 645 -14.29 -25.71 29.69
CA LYS A 645 -15.57 -25.94 28.99
C LYS A 645 -16.36 -24.64 28.89
N SER A 646 -16.74 -24.27 27.67
CA SER A 646 -17.68 -23.19 27.35
C SER A 646 -18.92 -23.74 26.64
N ASP A 647 -19.85 -22.87 26.26
CA ASP A 647 -21.02 -23.24 25.47
C ASP A 647 -20.65 -23.76 24.07
N ALA A 648 -19.54 -23.28 23.50
CA ALA A 648 -19.11 -23.61 22.15
C ALA A 648 -17.96 -24.62 22.10
N PHE A 649 -17.03 -24.58 23.07
CA PHE A 649 -15.78 -25.35 23.03
C PHE A 649 -15.50 -26.11 24.31
N VAL A 650 -14.72 -27.19 24.19
CA VAL A 650 -14.17 -27.94 25.31
C VAL A 650 -12.71 -28.26 25.01
N CYS A 651 -11.83 -28.06 26.00
CA CYS A 651 -10.43 -28.47 25.92
C CYS A 651 -10.21 -29.67 26.84
N VAL A 652 -9.61 -30.71 26.27
CA VAL A 652 -9.16 -31.90 27.00
C VAL A 652 -7.80 -32.29 26.46
N ASN A 653 -6.82 -32.49 27.34
CA ASN A 653 -5.45 -32.88 26.97
C ASN A 653 -4.87 -31.94 25.90
N SER A 654 -4.90 -30.63 26.16
CA SER A 654 -4.40 -29.59 25.26
C SER A 654 -5.01 -29.59 23.84
N THR A 655 -6.19 -30.20 23.67
CA THR A 655 -6.91 -30.30 22.40
C THR A 655 -8.30 -29.69 22.53
N ILE A 656 -8.59 -28.71 21.69
CA ILE A 656 -9.85 -27.97 21.66
C ILE A 656 -10.80 -28.59 20.64
N TYR A 657 -11.96 -29.02 21.12
CA TYR A 657 -13.11 -29.50 20.36
C TYR A 657 -14.27 -28.52 20.49
N ASP A 658 -15.30 -28.66 19.66
CA ASP A 658 -16.62 -28.12 20.00
C ASP A 658 -17.27 -28.90 21.17
N ALA A 659 -18.27 -28.28 21.82
CA ALA A 659 -18.92 -28.83 23.00
C ALA A 659 -19.51 -30.25 22.82
N ASN A 660 -19.84 -30.65 21.58
CA ASN A 660 -20.38 -31.98 21.26
C ASN A 660 -19.33 -32.98 20.73
N PHE A 661 -18.05 -32.55 20.62
CA PHE A 661 -16.93 -33.32 20.06
C PHE A 661 -17.07 -33.71 18.57
N SER A 662 -17.90 -33.00 17.80
CA SER A 662 -18.05 -33.22 16.35
C SER A 662 -16.90 -32.60 15.55
N ASN A 663 -16.21 -31.61 16.10
CA ASN A 663 -15.15 -30.88 15.41
C ASN A 663 -13.94 -30.72 16.32
N VAL A 664 -12.75 -31.05 15.81
CA VAL A 664 -11.48 -30.69 16.46
C VAL A 664 -10.92 -29.44 15.78
N TYR A 665 -10.62 -28.41 16.58
CA TYR A 665 -10.20 -27.09 16.09
C TYR A 665 -8.73 -26.82 16.30
N LEU A 666 -8.13 -27.38 17.35
CA LEU A 666 -6.77 -27.05 17.73
C LEU A 666 -6.19 -28.14 18.61
N HIS A 667 -4.99 -28.58 18.29
CA HIS A 667 -4.12 -29.37 19.15
C HIS A 667 -2.84 -28.57 19.38
N ALA A 668 -2.39 -28.48 20.64
CA ALA A 668 -1.18 -27.76 20.99
C ALA A 668 0.04 -28.34 20.24
N PRO A 669 0.75 -27.55 19.39
CA PRO A 669 1.76 -28.11 18.47
C PRO A 669 2.98 -28.78 19.13
N GLY A 670 3.30 -28.41 20.37
CA GLY A 670 4.41 -28.95 21.16
C GLY A 670 4.01 -30.07 22.13
N CYS A 671 2.77 -30.57 22.10
CA CYS A 671 2.39 -31.75 22.87
C CYS A 671 3.20 -32.97 22.42
N THR A 672 3.67 -33.78 23.37
CA THR A 672 4.50 -34.97 23.12
C THR A 672 3.67 -36.21 22.77
N ASP A 673 2.38 -36.05 22.46
CA ASP A 673 1.48 -37.14 22.09
C ASP A 673 1.91 -37.73 20.74
N ASN A 674 2.51 -38.92 20.77
CA ASN A 674 2.97 -39.60 19.56
C ASN A 674 1.86 -40.40 18.85
N TYR A 675 0.76 -40.69 19.56
CA TYR A 675 -0.37 -41.44 19.06
C TYR A 675 -1.67 -40.68 19.35
N ILE A 676 -2.39 -40.30 18.29
CA ILE A 676 -3.68 -39.61 18.37
C ILE A 676 -4.78 -40.54 17.91
N SER A 677 -5.75 -40.78 18.79
CA SER A 677 -7.00 -41.45 18.47
C SER A 677 -8.16 -40.55 18.88
N PHE A 678 -9.14 -40.38 17.99
CA PHE A 678 -10.25 -39.47 18.20
C PHE A 678 -11.48 -40.15 18.81
N ASP A 679 -12.34 -39.35 19.45
CA ASP A 679 -13.67 -39.78 19.88
C ASP A 679 -14.51 -40.20 18.66
N ARG A 680 -15.35 -41.23 18.84
CA ARG A 680 -16.30 -41.72 17.83
C ARG A 680 -17.31 -40.68 17.33
N ARG A 681 -17.51 -39.59 18.07
CA ARG A 681 -18.37 -38.44 17.70
C ARG A 681 -17.71 -37.49 16.70
N LEU A 682 -16.39 -37.56 16.51
CA LEU A 682 -15.68 -36.63 15.64
C LEU A 682 -16.14 -36.77 14.19
N VAL A 683 -16.61 -35.67 13.60
CA VAL A 683 -17.05 -35.58 12.20
C VAL A 683 -16.03 -34.84 11.34
N ASN A 684 -15.41 -33.76 11.85
CA ASN A 684 -14.48 -32.94 11.06
C ASN A 684 -13.18 -32.62 11.80
N VAL A 685 -12.06 -32.79 11.09
CA VAL A 685 -10.78 -32.16 11.46
C VAL A 685 -10.73 -30.80 10.78
N ARG A 686 -10.85 -29.74 11.58
CA ARG A 686 -11.00 -28.37 11.06
C ARG A 686 -9.68 -27.82 10.53
N GLU A 687 -9.78 -26.69 9.85
CA GLU A 687 -8.65 -25.98 9.26
C GLU A 687 -7.52 -25.74 10.28
N SER A 688 -6.31 -26.18 9.93
CA SER A 688 -5.09 -26.05 10.75
C SER A 688 -5.14 -26.72 12.14
N ALA A 689 -6.05 -27.68 12.39
CA ALA A 689 -6.24 -28.25 13.72
C ALA A 689 -4.98 -28.86 14.36
N PHE A 690 -4.13 -29.52 13.57
CA PHE A 690 -2.86 -30.14 13.98
C PHE A 690 -1.66 -29.49 13.29
N ILE A 691 -1.79 -28.24 12.82
CA ILE A 691 -0.69 -27.57 12.13
C ILE A 691 0.56 -27.51 13.02
N ASN A 692 1.71 -27.88 12.46
CA ASN A 692 2.99 -27.94 13.16
C ASN A 692 3.03 -28.86 14.40
N SER A 693 2.10 -29.81 14.56
CA SER A 693 2.19 -30.82 15.61
C SER A 693 3.34 -31.79 15.33
N ILE A 694 4.55 -31.46 15.79
CA ILE A 694 5.81 -32.10 15.39
C ILE A 694 6.08 -33.44 16.08
N PHE A 695 5.36 -33.80 17.14
CA PHE A 695 5.56 -35.07 17.85
C PHE A 695 4.55 -36.16 17.45
N VAL A 696 3.46 -35.80 16.77
CA VAL A 696 2.43 -36.75 16.34
C VAL A 696 3.02 -37.68 15.29
N GLU A 697 3.12 -38.98 15.61
CA GLU A 697 3.66 -40.00 14.72
C GLU A 697 2.56 -40.84 14.05
N ILE A 698 1.49 -41.13 14.79
CA ILE A 698 0.41 -42.02 14.34
C ILE A 698 -0.93 -41.35 14.61
N VAL A 699 -1.76 -41.25 13.58
CA VAL A 699 -3.15 -40.77 13.68
C VAL A 699 -4.10 -41.88 13.26
N VAL A 700 -5.04 -42.22 14.15
CA VAL A 700 -6.07 -43.23 13.88
C VAL A 700 -7.46 -42.63 14.06
N PHE A 701 -8.25 -42.62 12.99
CA PHE A 701 -9.70 -42.39 13.09
C PHE A 701 -10.43 -43.70 13.37
N VAL A 702 -11.47 -43.62 14.20
CA VAL A 702 -12.44 -44.70 14.38
C VAL A 702 -13.23 -44.87 13.08
N ASP A 703 -13.48 -46.12 12.67
CA ASP A 703 -14.23 -46.40 11.45
C ASP A 703 -15.61 -45.71 11.47
N ASN A 704 -15.95 -45.05 10.35
CA ASN A 704 -17.20 -44.32 10.10
C ASN A 704 -17.46 -43.06 10.95
N SER A 705 -16.47 -42.51 11.67
CA SER A 705 -16.68 -41.26 12.42
C SER A 705 -16.43 -39.99 11.58
N VAL A 706 -15.26 -39.88 10.93
CA VAL A 706 -14.82 -38.64 10.27
C VAL A 706 -15.30 -38.54 8.82
N ALA A 707 -15.87 -37.40 8.46
CA ALA A 707 -16.31 -37.04 7.11
C ALA A 707 -15.34 -36.09 6.39
N ARG A 708 -14.70 -35.15 7.11
CA ARG A 708 -13.91 -34.07 6.49
C ARG A 708 -12.56 -33.89 7.20
N ILE A 709 -11.50 -33.76 6.40
CA ILE A 709 -10.19 -33.26 6.83
C ILE A 709 -9.97 -31.94 6.07
N GLU A 710 -9.92 -30.81 6.77
CA GLU A 710 -9.93 -29.48 6.12
C GLU A 710 -8.53 -28.98 5.72
N ARG A 711 -8.48 -27.75 5.18
CA ARG A 711 -7.27 -27.11 4.68
C ARG A 711 -6.20 -27.05 5.78
N LEU A 712 -4.94 -27.37 5.44
CA LEU A 712 -3.81 -27.35 6.39
C LEU A 712 -3.97 -28.20 7.67
N ALA A 713 -4.97 -29.08 7.76
CA ALA A 713 -5.32 -29.78 9.00
C ALA A 713 -4.14 -30.46 9.72
N PHE A 714 -3.24 -31.11 8.98
CA PHE A 714 -2.01 -31.75 9.48
C PHE A 714 -0.75 -31.17 8.83
N ALA A 715 -0.82 -29.92 8.36
CA ALA A 715 0.31 -29.30 7.67
C ALA A 715 1.53 -29.21 8.59
N SER A 716 2.70 -29.60 8.07
CA SER A 716 3.98 -29.60 8.78
C SER A 716 4.01 -30.46 10.05
N CYS A 717 3.19 -31.53 10.12
CA CYS A 717 3.39 -32.63 11.06
C CYS A 717 4.59 -33.48 10.60
N THR A 718 5.81 -33.03 10.88
CA THR A 718 7.03 -33.61 10.33
C THR A 718 7.31 -35.03 10.83
N SER A 719 6.85 -35.39 12.03
CA SER A 719 7.02 -36.75 12.59
C SER A 719 5.93 -37.74 12.21
N LEU A 720 4.89 -37.32 11.49
CA LEU A 720 3.77 -38.18 11.11
C LEU A 720 4.27 -39.31 10.20
N LYS A 721 4.20 -40.55 10.67
CA LYS A 721 4.62 -41.78 9.96
C LYS A 721 3.43 -42.54 9.40
N GLN A 722 2.29 -42.51 10.09
CA GLN A 722 1.12 -43.28 9.70
C GLN A 722 -0.18 -42.52 9.98
N ILE A 723 -1.12 -42.60 9.05
CA ILE A 723 -2.47 -42.08 9.23
C ILE A 723 -3.50 -43.04 8.62
N SER A 724 -4.51 -43.43 9.40
CA SER A 724 -5.68 -44.12 8.83
C SER A 724 -6.64 -43.09 8.22
N ILE A 725 -7.29 -43.40 7.09
CA ILE A 725 -8.31 -42.55 6.47
C ILE A 725 -9.51 -43.46 6.10
N PRO A 726 -10.57 -43.48 6.93
CA PRO A 726 -11.71 -44.37 6.71
C PRO A 726 -12.53 -43.96 5.49
N SER A 727 -13.38 -44.87 5.00
CA SER A 727 -14.22 -44.68 3.82
C SER A 727 -15.27 -43.58 3.98
N SER A 728 -15.59 -43.19 5.22
CA SER A 728 -16.48 -42.07 5.54
C SER A 728 -15.89 -40.70 5.15
N VAL A 729 -14.56 -40.57 5.04
CA VAL A 729 -13.92 -39.32 4.62
C VAL A 729 -14.24 -39.05 3.16
N ASN A 730 -15.00 -37.99 2.90
CA ASN A 730 -15.43 -37.59 1.57
C ASN A 730 -14.84 -36.24 1.12
N PHE A 731 -14.13 -35.54 2.01
CA PHE A 731 -13.47 -34.28 1.71
C PHE A 731 -12.09 -34.20 2.35
N ILE A 732 -11.09 -33.83 1.55
CA ILE A 732 -9.74 -33.51 1.99
C ILE A 732 -9.39 -32.13 1.45
N GLY A 733 -9.01 -31.22 2.35
CA GLY A 733 -8.68 -29.85 2.03
C GLY A 733 -7.32 -29.70 1.34
N GLU A 734 -7.15 -28.58 0.65
CA GLU A 734 -5.88 -28.19 0.04
C GLU A 734 -4.76 -28.14 1.08
N SER A 735 -3.59 -28.67 0.73
CA SER A 735 -2.40 -28.69 1.60
C SER A 735 -2.62 -29.31 2.99
N ALA A 736 -3.62 -30.18 3.19
CA ALA A 736 -3.89 -30.80 4.49
C ALA A 736 -2.70 -31.56 5.09
N PHE A 737 -1.79 -32.09 4.26
CA PHE A 737 -0.59 -32.85 4.67
C PHE A 737 0.70 -32.27 4.06
N ILE A 738 0.72 -30.98 3.71
CA ILE A 738 1.92 -30.35 3.18
C ILE A 738 3.05 -30.42 4.22
N ASN A 739 4.29 -30.69 3.80
CA ASN A 739 5.47 -30.82 4.67
C ASN A 739 5.39 -31.92 5.76
N CYS A 740 4.60 -32.97 5.54
CA CYS A 740 4.67 -34.20 6.35
C CYS A 740 5.81 -35.12 5.87
N GLU A 741 7.06 -34.73 6.16
CA GLU A 741 8.27 -35.33 5.57
C GLU A 741 8.46 -36.83 5.87
N ASN A 742 8.05 -37.29 7.05
CA ASN A 742 8.16 -38.71 7.44
C ASN A 742 6.99 -39.57 6.95
N LEU A 743 5.95 -38.98 6.37
CA LEU A 743 4.80 -39.69 5.80
C LEU A 743 5.14 -40.16 4.36
N GLN A 744 6.22 -40.92 4.23
CA GLN A 744 6.76 -41.37 2.94
C GLN A 744 6.04 -42.62 2.41
N CYS A 745 5.50 -43.41 3.31
CA CYS A 745 4.58 -44.53 3.14
C CYS A 745 3.75 -44.60 4.44
N GLY A 746 2.55 -45.20 4.45
CA GLY A 746 1.78 -45.36 5.70
C GLY A 746 0.45 -44.58 5.74
N VAL A 747 0.01 -44.03 4.61
CA VAL A 747 -1.38 -43.55 4.48
C VAL A 747 -2.28 -44.77 4.24
N LEU A 748 -3.04 -45.16 5.26
CA LEU A 748 -3.97 -46.29 5.22
C LEU A 748 -5.39 -45.81 4.86
N TYR A 749 -5.65 -45.62 3.56
CA TYR A 749 -6.93 -45.08 3.07
C TYR A 749 -7.84 -46.15 2.46
N GLN A 750 -9.14 -46.12 2.79
CA GLN A 750 -10.12 -47.12 2.34
C GLN A 750 -10.78 -46.77 0.99
N ASN A 751 -11.06 -45.49 0.71
CA ASN A 751 -11.70 -45.06 -0.55
C ASN A 751 -10.68 -45.07 -1.71
N LYS A 752 -10.88 -45.97 -2.69
CA LYS A 752 -9.96 -46.14 -3.84
C LYS A 752 -10.40 -45.45 -5.13
N SER A 753 -11.39 -44.55 -5.08
CA SER A 753 -11.83 -43.80 -6.26
C SER A 753 -10.73 -42.86 -6.77
N LYS A 754 -10.60 -42.71 -8.09
CA LYS A 754 -9.58 -41.84 -8.70
C LYS A 754 -9.66 -40.41 -8.19
N VAL A 755 -10.87 -39.86 -8.10
CA VAL A 755 -11.12 -38.49 -7.59
C VAL A 755 -10.60 -38.33 -6.16
N PHE A 756 -10.80 -39.33 -5.30
CA PHE A 756 -10.33 -39.28 -3.91
C PHE A 756 -8.80 -39.42 -3.80
N VAL A 757 -8.20 -40.27 -4.63
CA VAL A 757 -6.73 -40.40 -4.71
C VAL A 757 -6.10 -39.10 -5.23
N ASP A 758 -6.69 -38.47 -6.24
CA ASP A 758 -6.24 -37.17 -6.74
C ASP A 758 -6.37 -36.09 -5.65
N ALA A 759 -7.46 -36.11 -4.84
CA ALA A 759 -7.62 -35.24 -3.69
C ALA A 759 -6.52 -35.44 -2.63
N LEU A 760 -6.18 -36.69 -2.29
CA LEU A 760 -5.07 -37.02 -1.40
C LEU A 760 -3.74 -36.46 -1.92
N ILE A 761 -3.44 -36.61 -3.22
CA ILE A 761 -2.21 -36.06 -3.79
C ILE A 761 -2.22 -34.52 -3.74
N SER A 762 -3.35 -33.88 -4.09
CA SER A 762 -3.49 -32.42 -4.04
C SER A 762 -3.40 -31.83 -2.63
N SER A 763 -3.60 -32.65 -1.60
CA SER A 763 -3.48 -32.25 -0.20
C SER A 763 -2.02 -32.18 0.30
N GLY A 764 -1.03 -32.46 -0.55
CA GLY A 764 0.40 -32.40 -0.22
C GLY A 764 1.06 -33.76 -0.03
N LEU A 765 0.31 -34.86 -0.17
CA LEU A 765 0.87 -36.21 -0.09
C LEU A 765 1.61 -36.59 -1.38
N SER A 766 2.75 -37.26 -1.22
CA SER A 766 3.45 -37.87 -2.35
C SER A 766 2.73 -39.13 -2.83
N LYS A 767 2.92 -39.50 -4.11
CA LYS A 767 2.39 -40.78 -4.62
C LYS A 767 2.95 -41.97 -3.85
N THR A 768 4.20 -41.88 -3.38
CA THR A 768 4.86 -42.92 -2.56
C THR A 768 4.17 -43.12 -1.22
N ALA A 769 3.63 -42.05 -0.61
CA ALA A 769 2.92 -42.10 0.67
C ALA A 769 1.70 -43.04 0.65
N LEU A 770 1.09 -43.22 -0.53
CA LEU A 770 -0.10 -44.03 -0.75
C LEU A 770 0.20 -45.52 -0.98
N HIS A 771 1.48 -45.92 -1.02
CA HIS A 771 1.89 -47.33 -1.09
C HIS A 771 1.99 -47.94 0.32
N ALA A 772 1.80 -49.26 0.40
CA ALA A 772 2.01 -50.01 1.63
C ALA A 772 3.49 -49.95 2.04
N CYS A 773 3.78 -49.53 3.26
CA CYS A 773 5.14 -49.56 3.80
C CYS A 773 5.63 -51.01 3.94
N SER A 774 6.84 -51.29 3.45
CA SER A 774 7.58 -52.53 3.77
C SER A 774 8.03 -52.60 5.24
N ILE A 775 8.07 -51.46 5.95
CA ILE A 775 8.52 -51.36 7.35
C ILE A 775 7.44 -51.80 8.36
N PHE A 776 6.15 -51.75 7.99
CA PHE A 776 5.04 -52.16 8.86
C PHE A 776 4.35 -53.46 8.40
N SER A 777 4.85 -54.10 7.34
CA SER A 777 4.36 -55.42 6.94
C SER A 777 4.93 -56.48 7.87
N CYS A 778 4.09 -57.16 8.65
CA CYS A 778 4.43 -58.42 9.33
C CYS A 778 4.75 -59.53 8.30
N LYS A 779 5.90 -59.43 7.61
CA LYS A 779 6.40 -60.46 6.70
C LYS A 779 7.94 -60.45 6.65
N SER A 780 8.58 -60.83 7.76
CA SER A 780 9.83 -61.60 7.72
C SER A 780 10.12 -62.25 9.08
N HIS A 781 10.31 -63.56 9.05
CA HIS A 781 10.74 -64.44 10.13
C HIS A 781 11.89 -63.88 10.98
N TYR A 782 11.74 -63.80 12.30
CA TYR A 782 12.77 -64.11 13.30
C TYR A 782 12.12 -64.27 14.68
N ASP A 783 12.30 -65.43 15.30
CA ASP A 783 11.97 -65.69 16.70
C ASP A 783 12.72 -64.71 17.61
N PHE A 784 12.00 -63.90 18.37
CA PHE A 784 12.45 -63.33 19.63
C PHE A 784 11.29 -63.35 20.64
N PRO A 785 11.54 -63.68 21.92
CA PRO A 785 10.48 -63.94 22.89
C PRO A 785 9.81 -62.63 23.30
N ILE A 786 8.49 -62.59 23.17
CA ILE A 786 7.63 -61.49 23.61
C ILE A 786 7.62 -61.47 25.15
N GLY A 787 8.06 -60.36 25.74
CA GLY A 787 7.86 -60.06 27.16
C GLY A 787 6.41 -59.71 27.45
N PHE A 788 5.78 -60.49 28.33
CA PHE A 788 4.36 -60.49 28.68
C PHE A 788 3.85 -59.28 29.51
N SER A 789 4.40 -58.07 29.36
CA SER A 789 4.10 -56.96 30.31
C SER A 789 3.28 -55.77 29.77
N LEU A 790 2.60 -55.86 28.62
CA LEU A 790 1.81 -54.74 28.06
C LEU A 790 0.33 -55.05 27.77
N PHE A 791 -0.19 -56.18 28.28
CA PHE A 791 -1.60 -56.58 28.11
C PHE A 791 -2.48 -56.53 29.38
N ALA A 792 -2.07 -55.80 30.40
CA ALA A 792 -2.95 -55.38 31.50
C ALA A 792 -2.87 -53.86 31.53
N VAL A 793 -3.82 -53.10 30.99
CA VAL A 793 -5.11 -52.78 31.61
C VAL A 793 -6.10 -52.41 30.50
N PHE A 794 -6.96 -53.35 30.10
CA PHE A 794 -8.26 -53.06 29.47
C PHE A 794 -9.03 -54.38 29.38
N ILE A 795 -9.53 -54.85 30.52
CA ILE A 795 -10.76 -55.64 30.69
C ILE A 795 -11.01 -55.71 32.22
N MET A 796 -12.16 -55.17 32.63
CA MET A 796 -12.73 -55.07 33.99
C MET A 796 -12.27 -53.90 34.88
N MET A 797 -12.84 -52.70 34.66
CA MET A 797 -13.80 -52.02 35.57
C MET A 797 -14.30 -50.71 34.94
#